data_AF-A0A662AYS4-F1
#
_entry.id   AF-A0A662AYS4-F1
#
_cell.length_a   1.000
_cell.length_b   1.000
_cell.length_c   1.000
_cell.angle_alpha   90.00
_cell.angle_beta   90.00
_cell.angle_gamma   90.00
#
_symmetry.space_group_name_H-M   'P 1'
#
loop_
_entity.id
_entity.type
_entity.pdbx_description
1 polymer ?
#
loop_
_entity_poly.entity_id
_entity_poly.type
_entity_poly.pdbx_seq_one_letter_code
_entity_poly.pdbx_strand_id
1 'polypeptide(L)'
;KAIPKSHPLFQEFRLWQFLRNLKVYQKNAFVNGKQEIDHDVTSDFLKTEDDWVDLFDYLNARKEVESKNVIQFFIARKAILKTEKDNYRWNYVEDKKYPCNATKSQFIARLNKVNKIVDYDEFLREVIPTGSSAKCPKLSREIQLWHIIYSVKDKTQFEKALGSFAIKNKIDKLSFIENFKKFPPFKNEYGAYSEKAIKKLLPLMRRGKYWNESDISDEVKNRIFSILERVDSISNKSDLKNKYESVADDDIPKQLVKSFESFIGKNPLQGLNTYQAGYAVYNRHSEAKDISKWNTPNDINHFLKEFKQHSLRNPIVEQVVTETLRVVRDIWEYFGGGEKDYFNEIHIELGREMKNPANIRKSISEKNTENENTNIRIKELLKELKNDSKTEGEVRPYSPSQQEILKIYEEGVFQSLDKIDDEIIKIRKTTSPSNKEIEKYKLWLEQGYISPYTGIIIPLGRLFTTDYQIEHIIPQSRYFDNSLSNKIICESVINEEKSNATAYEFLKNRGGEIFPLGQGKQAKLLQLQDYEAHCNKYFKKNRAKLKKLLSEEVPEGFIERQLNDSRYISKLIKGLLSNIVREEGEQEATSKNIVTVTGAITSKLKQDWGLNDKWNEIVAPRFKRLNEITQSNDFGFWDSKVNAFRTRVPDELARGFNKKRIDHRHHALDALIIAAVTKDHINYITSINTQRKNHALVSKLRKVKVIEKVDKKTGEIKKIQIAKAFHQPWSNFTTDAKVGLERIVVSFKQNLRVINKTNNKYWSYKDENGKLRLDKEGHPKKGLTKQIKGDNWAIRKPLHAPLPYGEKEYSFSVLEISKDVGRISFIADKNIRAKLNNIVVKYKTIGEAQKYLKKNPV
;
A
#
# COMPACT_ATOMS: atom_id res chain seq x y z
N LYS A 1 -16.60 -13.28 -14.08
CA LYS A 1 -16.31 -11.83 -13.95
C LYS A 1 -16.57 -11.42 -12.50
N ALA A 2 -15.81 -10.47 -11.96
CA ALA A 2 -16.06 -9.93 -10.63
C ALA A 2 -17.42 -9.22 -10.58
N ILE A 3 -18.09 -9.28 -9.43
CA ILE A 3 -19.39 -8.63 -9.24
C ILE A 3 -19.21 -7.11 -9.03
N PRO A 4 -20.08 -6.23 -9.55
CA PRO A 4 -20.04 -4.81 -9.22
C PRO A 4 -20.30 -4.56 -7.73
N LYS A 5 -19.61 -3.58 -7.13
CA LYS A 5 -19.80 -3.25 -5.71
C LYS A 5 -21.18 -2.72 -5.40
N SER A 6 -21.85 -2.08 -6.36
CA SER A 6 -23.23 -1.61 -6.18
C SER A 6 -24.27 -2.73 -6.18
N HIS A 7 -23.90 -3.95 -6.62
CA HIS A 7 -24.84 -5.05 -6.72
C HIS A 7 -25.37 -5.46 -5.32
N PRO A 8 -26.69 -5.69 -5.14
CA PRO A 8 -27.29 -6.05 -3.85
C PRO A 8 -26.60 -7.22 -3.13
N LEU A 9 -26.35 -8.34 -3.83
CA LEU A 9 -25.59 -9.48 -3.29
C LEU A 9 -24.19 -9.12 -2.77
N PHE A 10 -23.47 -8.20 -3.42
CA PHE A 10 -22.16 -7.77 -2.94
C PHE A 10 -22.30 -6.90 -1.68
N GLN A 11 -23.30 -6.02 -1.64
CA GLN A 11 -23.57 -5.19 -0.47
C GLN A 11 -23.88 -6.04 0.76
N GLU A 12 -24.73 -7.06 0.60
CA GLU A 12 -25.04 -8.04 1.64
C GLU A 12 -23.80 -8.82 2.10
N PHE A 13 -23.08 -9.44 1.17
CA PHE A 13 -21.85 -10.20 1.46
C PHE A 13 -20.82 -9.37 2.23
N ARG A 14 -20.57 -8.14 1.78
CA ARG A 14 -19.62 -7.24 2.42
C ARG A 14 -20.09 -6.81 3.81
N LEU A 15 -21.40 -6.66 4.02
CA LEU A 15 -21.94 -6.28 5.32
C LEU A 15 -21.85 -7.42 6.33
N TRP A 16 -22.11 -8.68 5.93
CA TRP A 16 -21.83 -9.85 6.78
C TRP A 16 -20.34 -9.97 7.12
N GLN A 17 -19.47 -9.74 6.14
CA GLN A 17 -18.02 -9.69 6.39
C GLN A 17 -17.64 -8.58 7.39
N PHE A 18 -18.28 -7.42 7.29
CA PHE A 18 -18.06 -6.30 8.21
C PHE A 18 -18.50 -6.67 9.63
N LEU A 19 -19.71 -7.21 9.80
CA LEU A 19 -20.24 -7.62 11.11
C LEU A 19 -19.40 -8.69 11.78
N ARG A 20 -18.98 -9.72 11.05
CA ARG A 20 -18.16 -10.80 11.63
C ARG A 20 -16.83 -10.30 12.20
N ASN A 21 -16.32 -9.18 11.68
CA ASN A 21 -15.08 -8.57 12.14
C ASN A 21 -15.32 -7.42 13.13
N LEU A 22 -16.56 -7.06 13.42
CA LEU A 22 -16.89 -6.02 14.37
C LEU A 22 -16.55 -6.49 15.78
N LYS A 23 -15.83 -5.65 16.51
CA LYS A 23 -15.68 -5.78 17.96
C LYS A 23 -16.02 -4.45 18.62
N VAL A 24 -16.69 -4.52 19.75
CA VAL A 24 -17.06 -3.40 20.61
C VAL A 24 -16.23 -3.48 21.87
N TYR A 25 -15.58 -2.37 22.20
CA TYR A 25 -14.69 -2.24 23.33
C TYR A 25 -15.21 -1.20 24.31
N GLN A 26 -15.08 -1.50 25.60
CA GLN A 26 -15.15 -0.51 26.67
C GLN A 26 -13.74 0.06 26.86
N LYS A 27 -13.59 1.38 26.71
CA LYS A 27 -12.29 2.08 26.71
C LYS A 27 -11.61 1.96 28.06
N ASN A 28 -12.36 2.10 29.16
CA ASN A 28 -11.91 1.85 30.52
C ASN A 28 -12.94 0.94 31.19
N ALA A 29 -12.56 -0.29 31.47
CA ALA A 29 -13.35 -1.25 32.23
C ALA A 29 -12.61 -1.62 33.52
N PHE A 30 -13.34 -1.87 34.60
CA PHE A 30 -12.79 -2.49 35.81
C PHE A 30 -13.25 -3.95 35.85
N VAL A 31 -12.35 -4.88 35.56
CA VAL A 31 -12.64 -6.31 35.50
C VAL A 31 -11.75 -7.01 36.54
N ASN A 32 -12.35 -7.79 37.44
CA ASN A 32 -11.64 -8.52 38.51
C ASN A 32 -10.69 -7.64 39.36
N GLY A 33 -11.10 -6.40 39.67
CA GLY A 33 -10.30 -5.47 40.47
C GLY A 33 -9.16 -4.78 39.70
N LYS A 34 -9.09 -4.95 38.38
CA LYS A 34 -8.06 -4.38 37.50
C LYS A 34 -8.66 -3.44 36.47
N GLN A 35 -7.98 -2.32 36.18
CA GLN A 35 -8.35 -1.44 35.07
C GLN A 35 -7.85 -2.04 33.76
N GLU A 36 -8.77 -2.39 32.86
CA GLU A 36 -8.48 -2.86 31.51
C GLU A 36 -8.85 -1.79 30.48
N ILE A 37 -7.93 -1.55 29.54
CA ILE A 37 -8.17 -0.68 28.40
C ILE A 37 -8.61 -1.50 27.19
N ASP A 38 -9.69 -1.05 26.56
CA ASP A 38 -10.32 -1.71 25.42
C ASP A 38 -10.75 -3.15 25.72
N HIS A 39 -11.48 -3.34 26.82
CA HIS A 39 -12.08 -4.63 27.16
C HIS A 39 -13.16 -5.01 26.13
N ASP A 40 -13.08 -6.21 25.55
CA ASP A 40 -13.96 -6.69 24.47
C ASP A 40 -15.32 -7.14 25.00
N VAL A 41 -16.34 -6.28 24.86
CA VAL A 41 -17.71 -6.51 25.34
C VAL A 41 -18.65 -6.99 24.23
N THR A 42 -18.10 -7.41 23.09
CA THR A 42 -18.91 -7.77 21.91
C THR A 42 -19.87 -8.93 22.21
N SER A 43 -19.35 -9.96 22.88
CA SER A 43 -20.13 -11.15 23.24
C SER A 43 -21.21 -10.86 24.27
N ASP A 44 -21.07 -9.81 25.07
CA ASP A 44 -22.07 -9.39 26.06
C ASP A 44 -23.26 -8.72 25.38
N PHE A 45 -23.01 -8.03 24.26
CA PHE A 45 -24.04 -7.29 23.52
C PHE A 45 -24.68 -8.09 22.39
N LEU A 46 -23.98 -9.09 21.84
CA LEU A 46 -24.42 -9.90 20.69
C LEU A 46 -24.35 -11.40 21.04
N LYS A 47 -25.31 -11.86 21.86
CA LYS A 47 -25.32 -13.21 22.43
C LYS A 47 -25.99 -14.21 21.49
N THR A 48 -27.12 -13.82 20.90
CA THR A 48 -27.96 -14.68 20.07
C THR A 48 -27.80 -14.37 18.58
N GLU A 49 -28.22 -15.28 17.71
CA GLU A 49 -28.24 -15.03 16.27
C GLU A 49 -29.17 -13.86 15.90
N ASP A 50 -30.24 -13.65 16.67
CA ASP A 50 -31.17 -12.53 16.47
C ASP A 50 -30.52 -11.17 16.77
N ASP A 51 -29.65 -11.09 17.78
CA ASP A 51 -28.88 -9.87 18.06
C ASP A 51 -28.03 -9.45 16.84
N TRP A 52 -27.41 -10.43 16.17
CA TRP A 52 -26.63 -10.19 14.96
C TRP A 52 -27.51 -9.77 13.78
N VAL A 53 -28.70 -10.37 13.65
CA VAL A 53 -29.68 -10.04 12.60
C VAL A 53 -30.23 -8.63 12.79
N ASP A 54 -30.55 -8.21 14.01
CA ASP A 54 -31.04 -6.86 14.31
C ASP A 54 -30.00 -5.80 13.94
N LEU A 55 -28.74 -6.04 14.30
CA LEU A 55 -27.64 -5.15 13.94
C LEU A 55 -27.41 -5.15 12.41
N PHE A 56 -27.51 -6.31 11.77
CA PHE A 56 -27.44 -6.40 10.31
C PHE A 56 -28.53 -5.56 9.65
N ASP A 57 -29.78 -5.68 10.08
CA ASP A 57 -30.91 -4.93 9.51
C ASP A 57 -30.75 -3.41 9.68
N TYR A 58 -30.34 -2.99 10.87
CA TYR A 58 -30.04 -1.59 11.17
C TYR A 58 -28.96 -1.01 10.24
N LEU A 59 -27.89 -1.77 9.98
CA LEU A 59 -26.83 -1.34 9.07
C LEU A 59 -27.23 -1.48 7.59
N ASN A 60 -28.04 -2.48 7.24
CA ASN A 60 -28.49 -2.75 5.87
C ASN A 60 -29.46 -1.65 5.36
N ALA A 61 -30.09 -0.89 6.25
CA ALA A 61 -30.88 0.29 5.91
C ALA A 61 -30.04 1.57 5.71
N ARG A 62 -28.73 1.55 6.02
CA ARG A 62 -27.85 2.73 6.02
C ARG A 62 -26.88 2.73 4.84
N LYS A 63 -26.49 3.94 4.41
CA LYS A 63 -25.46 4.14 3.39
C LYS A 63 -24.05 3.94 3.95
N GLU A 64 -23.81 4.47 5.13
CA GLU A 64 -22.52 4.48 5.82
C GLU A 64 -22.73 4.42 7.34
N VAL A 65 -21.67 4.01 8.05
CA VAL A 65 -21.65 3.87 9.51
C VAL A 65 -20.35 4.43 10.08
N GLU A 66 -20.47 5.10 11.23
CA GLU A 66 -19.38 5.56 12.09
C GLU A 66 -19.53 4.93 13.48
N SER A 67 -18.49 5.00 14.33
CA SER A 67 -18.52 4.42 15.68
C SER A 67 -19.76 4.85 16.47
N LYS A 68 -20.10 6.15 16.42
CA LYS A 68 -21.26 6.72 17.12
C LYS A 68 -22.59 6.06 16.73
N ASN A 69 -22.74 5.59 15.50
CA ASN A 69 -24.00 4.99 15.03
C ASN A 69 -24.20 3.58 15.60
N VAL A 70 -23.12 2.82 15.77
CA VAL A 70 -23.14 1.48 16.38
C VAL A 70 -23.35 1.61 17.89
N ILE A 71 -22.66 2.55 18.55
CA ILE A 71 -22.91 2.83 19.97
C ILE A 71 -24.36 3.29 20.20
N GLN A 72 -24.89 4.16 19.33
CA GLN A 72 -26.29 4.58 19.41
C GLN A 72 -27.29 3.41 19.26
N PHE A 73 -26.95 2.40 18.46
CA PHE A 73 -27.77 1.19 18.33
C PHE A 73 -27.80 0.40 19.65
N PHE A 74 -26.66 0.21 20.30
CA PHE A 74 -26.60 -0.46 21.60
C PHE A 74 -27.24 0.35 22.74
N ILE A 75 -27.18 1.69 22.69
CA ILE A 75 -27.95 2.55 23.60
C ILE A 75 -29.45 2.35 23.40
N ALA A 76 -29.92 2.27 22.15
CA ALA A 76 -31.34 2.04 21.86
C ALA A 76 -31.83 0.66 22.35
N ARG A 77 -30.97 -0.36 22.35
CA ARG A 77 -31.24 -1.68 22.94
C ARG A 77 -31.01 -1.76 24.45
N LYS A 78 -30.75 -0.63 25.12
CA LYS A 78 -30.46 -0.54 26.57
C LYS A 78 -29.23 -1.36 27.03
N ALA A 79 -28.33 -1.71 26.09
CA ALA A 79 -27.08 -2.40 26.40
C ALA A 79 -25.97 -1.45 26.88
N ILE A 80 -26.07 -0.16 26.53
CA ILE A 80 -25.14 0.90 26.95
C ILE A 80 -25.96 2.05 27.56
N LEU A 81 -25.54 2.54 28.72
CA LEU A 81 -26.11 3.75 29.32
C LEU A 81 -25.73 5.00 28.50
N LYS A 82 -26.70 5.89 28.27
CA LYS A 82 -26.49 7.10 27.45
C LYS A 82 -25.37 8.01 28.01
N THR A 83 -25.18 8.02 29.33
CA THR A 83 -24.12 8.74 30.04
C THR A 83 -22.73 8.18 29.75
N GLU A 84 -22.62 6.90 29.43
CA GLU A 84 -21.34 6.20 29.22
C GLU A 84 -20.94 6.08 27.76
N LYS A 85 -21.67 6.70 26.83
CA LYS A 85 -21.44 6.61 25.37
C LYS A 85 -19.96 6.80 24.98
N ASP A 86 -19.27 7.72 25.66
CA ASP A 86 -17.90 8.11 25.33
C ASP A 86 -16.86 7.10 25.86
N ASN A 87 -17.28 6.20 26.76
CA ASN A 87 -16.49 5.07 27.26
C ASN A 87 -16.54 3.85 26.31
N TYR A 88 -17.29 3.88 25.21
CA TYR A 88 -17.32 2.78 24.26
C TYR A 88 -16.77 3.17 22.89
N ARG A 89 -16.16 2.20 22.20
CA ARG A 89 -15.70 2.34 20.81
C ARG A 89 -15.71 1.00 20.10
N TRP A 90 -15.68 1.02 18.78
CA TRP A 90 -15.44 -0.19 17.99
C TRP A 90 -13.95 -0.43 17.70
N ASN A 91 -13.62 -1.56 17.07
CA ASN A 91 -12.28 -1.90 16.62
C ASN A 91 -11.80 -1.19 15.33
N TYR A 92 -12.71 -0.49 14.65
CA TYR A 92 -12.43 0.31 13.45
C TYR A 92 -11.98 1.74 13.81
N VAL A 93 -11.50 2.49 12.82
CA VAL A 93 -11.03 3.88 13.03
C VAL A 93 -12.23 4.77 13.35
N GLU A 94 -12.21 5.49 14.48
CA GLU A 94 -13.34 6.27 14.98
C GLU A 94 -13.76 7.42 14.05
N ASP A 95 -12.80 8.16 13.49
CA ASP A 95 -13.06 9.32 12.62
C ASP A 95 -13.34 8.95 11.16
N LYS A 96 -13.40 7.65 10.85
CA LYS A 96 -13.59 7.15 9.49
C LYS A 96 -14.99 6.60 9.29
N LYS A 97 -15.61 7.00 8.18
CA LYS A 97 -16.86 6.41 7.71
C LYS A 97 -16.62 5.11 6.97
N TYR A 98 -17.41 4.09 7.29
CA TYR A 98 -17.38 2.80 6.63
C TYR A 98 -18.65 2.60 5.81
N PRO A 99 -18.57 2.03 4.59
CA PRO A 99 -19.75 1.80 3.78
C PRO A 99 -20.66 0.75 4.45
N CYS A 100 -21.97 0.93 4.31
CA CYS A 100 -23.04 -0.05 4.59
C CYS A 100 -23.76 -0.37 3.27
N ASN A 101 -25.06 -0.68 3.25
CA ASN A 101 -25.76 -0.94 1.99
C ASN A 101 -26.18 0.38 1.31
N ALA A 102 -25.24 0.98 0.59
CA ALA A 102 -25.44 2.23 -0.14
C ALA A 102 -26.50 2.13 -1.26
N THR A 103 -26.74 0.92 -1.78
CA THR A 103 -27.74 0.67 -2.84
C THR A 103 -29.14 0.68 -2.24
N LYS A 104 -29.38 -0.19 -1.25
CA LYS A 104 -30.68 -0.32 -0.58
C LYS A 104 -31.11 0.95 0.12
N SER A 105 -30.22 1.60 0.87
CA SER A 105 -30.52 2.87 1.55
C SER A 105 -30.96 3.98 0.58
N GLN A 106 -30.36 4.07 -0.61
CA GLN A 106 -30.76 5.04 -1.62
C GLN A 106 -32.07 4.69 -2.32
N PHE A 107 -32.42 3.41 -2.42
CA PHE A 107 -33.73 2.97 -2.89
C PHE A 107 -34.79 3.32 -1.85
N ILE A 108 -34.60 2.93 -0.58
CA ILE A 108 -35.52 3.26 0.52
C ILE A 108 -35.77 4.76 0.59
N ALA A 109 -34.72 5.60 0.62
CA ALA A 109 -34.86 7.05 0.71
C ALA A 109 -35.68 7.69 -0.44
N ARG A 110 -35.75 7.03 -1.60
CA ARG A 110 -36.55 7.49 -2.75
C ARG A 110 -37.94 6.86 -2.76
N LEU A 111 -38.06 5.58 -2.41
CA LEU A 111 -39.35 4.90 -2.28
C LEU A 111 -40.20 5.54 -1.18
N ASN A 112 -39.59 6.09 -0.12
CA ASN A 112 -40.28 6.87 0.92
C ASN A 112 -41.05 8.09 0.37
N LYS A 113 -40.73 8.53 -0.85
CA LYS A 113 -41.38 9.68 -1.52
C LYS A 113 -42.36 9.25 -2.62
N VAL A 114 -42.62 7.95 -2.75
CA VAL A 114 -43.51 7.37 -3.75
C VAL A 114 -44.83 7.02 -3.07
N ASN A 115 -45.94 7.41 -3.69
CA ASN A 115 -47.26 7.16 -3.15
C ASN A 115 -47.59 5.65 -3.17
N LYS A 116 -48.33 5.17 -2.15
CA LYS A 116 -48.85 3.78 -2.04
C LYS A 116 -47.82 2.67 -1.80
N ILE A 117 -46.66 2.98 -1.23
CA ILE A 117 -45.74 1.96 -0.70
C ILE A 117 -45.64 2.13 0.82
N VAL A 118 -46.10 1.13 1.56
CA VAL A 118 -46.13 1.13 3.04
C VAL A 118 -44.89 0.43 3.61
N ASP A 119 -44.58 -0.77 3.11
CA ASP A 119 -43.36 -1.51 3.47
C ASP A 119 -42.38 -1.58 2.29
N TYR A 120 -41.34 -0.76 2.36
CA TYR A 120 -40.30 -0.69 1.33
C TYR A 120 -39.37 -1.90 1.34
N ASP A 121 -39.18 -2.53 2.50
CA ASP A 121 -38.25 -3.64 2.67
C ASP A 121 -38.85 -4.92 2.09
N GLU A 122 -40.12 -5.19 2.41
CA GLU A 122 -40.90 -6.26 1.80
C GLU A 122 -41.04 -6.04 0.28
N PHE A 123 -41.39 -4.82 -0.14
CA PHE A 123 -41.50 -4.48 -1.56
C PHE A 123 -40.22 -4.81 -2.34
N LEU A 124 -39.05 -4.44 -1.82
CA LEU A 124 -37.76 -4.67 -2.48
C LEU A 124 -37.35 -6.15 -2.50
N ARG A 125 -37.71 -6.93 -1.48
CA ARG A 125 -37.38 -8.36 -1.37
C ARG A 125 -38.22 -9.24 -2.28
N GLU A 126 -39.44 -8.84 -2.61
CA GLU A 126 -40.36 -9.65 -3.40
C GLU A 126 -39.72 -10.12 -4.72
N VAL A 127 -39.74 -11.43 -4.96
CA VAL A 127 -39.12 -12.09 -6.11
C VAL A 127 -40.17 -12.28 -7.21
N ILE A 128 -40.00 -11.56 -8.32
CA ILE A 128 -40.97 -11.56 -9.42
C ILE A 128 -40.29 -11.94 -10.75
N PRO A 129 -41.04 -12.48 -11.74
CA PRO A 129 -40.50 -12.74 -13.08
C PRO A 129 -39.93 -11.47 -13.70
N THR A 130 -38.82 -11.56 -14.42
CA THR A 130 -38.18 -10.42 -15.10
C THR A 130 -38.92 -9.97 -16.36
N GLY A 131 -39.67 -10.86 -17.01
CA GLY A 131 -40.50 -10.57 -18.18
C GLY A 131 -41.76 -11.44 -18.21
N SER A 132 -42.53 -11.34 -19.29
CA SER A 132 -43.84 -11.99 -19.44
C SER A 132 -43.77 -13.48 -19.81
N SER A 133 -42.59 -14.00 -20.16
CA SER A 133 -42.40 -15.41 -20.51
C SER A 133 -42.21 -16.27 -19.26
N ALA A 134 -42.83 -17.45 -19.24
CA ALA A 134 -42.65 -18.44 -18.16
C ALA A 134 -41.19 -18.89 -17.98
N LYS A 135 -40.32 -18.72 -18.99
CA LYS A 135 -38.89 -19.05 -18.94
C LYS A 135 -38.01 -17.91 -18.40
N CYS A 136 -38.58 -16.74 -18.10
CA CYS A 136 -37.81 -15.60 -17.60
C CYS A 136 -37.29 -15.86 -16.17
N PRO A 137 -36.04 -15.48 -15.85
CA PRO A 137 -35.53 -15.61 -14.50
C PRO A 137 -36.36 -14.77 -13.53
N LYS A 138 -36.59 -15.30 -12.32
CA LYS A 138 -37.21 -14.56 -11.22
C LYS A 138 -36.11 -13.88 -10.41
N LEU A 139 -36.26 -12.58 -10.16
CA LEU A 139 -35.29 -11.77 -9.40
C LEU A 139 -36.05 -10.88 -8.43
N SER A 140 -35.42 -10.52 -7.30
CA SER A 140 -36.00 -9.54 -6.38
C SER A 140 -36.19 -8.19 -7.08
N ARG A 141 -37.21 -7.42 -6.66
CA ARG A 141 -37.41 -6.05 -7.16
C ARG A 141 -36.17 -5.19 -7.00
N GLU A 142 -35.43 -5.37 -5.90
CA GLU A 142 -34.14 -4.69 -5.67
C GLU A 142 -33.13 -4.95 -6.79
N ILE A 143 -32.95 -6.20 -7.22
CA ILE A 143 -32.01 -6.56 -8.29
C ILE A 143 -32.51 -6.05 -9.64
N GLN A 144 -33.81 -6.14 -9.92
CA GLN A 144 -34.38 -5.63 -11.18
C GLN A 144 -34.19 -4.12 -11.30
N LEU A 145 -34.47 -3.37 -10.24
CA LEU A 145 -34.28 -1.93 -10.19
C LEU A 145 -32.79 -1.55 -10.30
N TRP A 146 -31.92 -2.31 -9.63
CA TRP A 146 -30.47 -2.15 -9.77
C TRP A 146 -30.01 -2.35 -11.22
N HIS A 147 -30.52 -3.36 -11.94
CA HIS A 147 -30.16 -3.60 -13.35
C HIS A 147 -30.53 -2.43 -14.27
N ILE A 148 -31.69 -1.82 -14.06
CA ILE A 148 -32.13 -0.64 -14.83
C ILE A 148 -31.13 0.50 -14.64
N ILE A 149 -30.81 0.82 -13.37
CA ILE A 149 -29.92 1.94 -13.01
C ILE A 149 -28.46 1.68 -13.41
N TYR A 150 -28.00 0.43 -13.31
CA TYR A 150 -26.62 0.08 -13.63
C TYR A 150 -26.36 0.01 -15.15
N SER A 151 -27.36 -0.42 -15.93
CA SER A 151 -27.15 -0.81 -17.34
C SER A 151 -27.65 0.24 -18.34
N VAL A 152 -28.70 1.00 -18.02
CA VAL A 152 -29.30 1.96 -18.95
C VAL A 152 -28.61 3.32 -18.80
N LYS A 153 -27.86 3.73 -19.82
CA LYS A 153 -27.11 5.00 -19.81
C LYS A 153 -27.83 6.14 -20.53
N ASP A 154 -28.69 5.81 -21.49
CA ASP A 154 -29.48 6.79 -22.22
C ASP A 154 -30.63 7.31 -21.35
N LYS A 155 -30.80 8.64 -21.27
CA LYS A 155 -31.78 9.29 -20.39
C LYS A 155 -33.22 8.92 -20.75
N THR A 156 -33.54 8.86 -22.05
CA THR A 156 -34.91 8.58 -22.51
C THR A 156 -35.27 7.12 -22.29
N GLN A 157 -34.34 6.20 -22.55
CA GLN A 157 -34.51 4.78 -22.26
C GLN A 157 -34.61 4.52 -20.76
N PHE A 158 -33.87 5.27 -19.94
CA PHE A 158 -33.90 5.15 -18.49
C PHE A 158 -35.27 5.52 -17.91
N GLU A 159 -35.84 6.65 -18.31
CA GLU A 159 -37.19 7.06 -17.89
C GLU A 159 -38.28 6.07 -18.36
N LYS A 160 -38.18 5.57 -19.59
CA LYS A 160 -39.08 4.51 -20.10
C LYS A 160 -38.98 3.23 -19.28
N ALA A 161 -37.75 2.78 -18.96
CA ALA A 161 -37.52 1.58 -18.16
C ALA A 161 -38.08 1.71 -16.74
N LEU A 162 -37.92 2.88 -16.10
CA LEU A 162 -38.52 3.18 -14.80
C LEU A 162 -40.06 3.16 -14.87
N GLY A 163 -40.64 3.71 -15.94
CA GLY A 163 -42.09 3.67 -16.16
C GLY A 163 -42.63 2.25 -16.34
N SER A 164 -41.95 1.41 -17.11
CA SER A 164 -42.30 -0.01 -17.26
C SER A 164 -42.16 -0.78 -15.94
N PHE A 165 -41.13 -0.48 -15.15
CA PHE A 165 -40.97 -1.04 -13.82
C PHE A 165 -42.12 -0.64 -12.89
N ALA A 166 -42.55 0.62 -12.91
CA ALA A 166 -43.66 1.08 -12.06
C ALA A 166 -44.98 0.39 -12.39
N ILE A 167 -45.34 0.29 -13.68
CA ILE A 167 -46.57 -0.38 -14.15
C ILE A 167 -46.57 -1.86 -13.74
N LYS A 168 -45.45 -2.55 -13.98
CA LYS A 168 -45.30 -3.98 -13.65
C LYS A 168 -45.48 -4.27 -12.16
N ASN A 169 -45.03 -3.34 -11.31
CA ASN A 169 -45.08 -3.48 -9.85
C ASN A 169 -46.30 -2.82 -9.22
N LYS A 170 -47.26 -2.33 -10.00
CA LYS A 170 -48.50 -1.69 -9.54
C LYS A 170 -48.27 -0.50 -8.58
N ILE A 171 -47.19 0.26 -8.80
CA ILE A 171 -46.88 1.47 -8.02
C ILE A 171 -47.19 2.74 -8.82
N ASP A 172 -47.32 3.87 -8.14
CA ASP A 172 -47.61 5.15 -8.79
C ASP A 172 -46.48 5.58 -9.74
N LYS A 173 -46.78 5.61 -11.04
CA LYS A 173 -45.79 5.82 -12.11
C LYS A 173 -45.17 7.21 -12.05
N LEU A 174 -45.97 8.25 -11.81
CA LEU A 174 -45.51 9.64 -11.88
C LEU A 174 -44.55 9.95 -10.73
N SER A 175 -44.95 9.67 -9.49
CA SER A 175 -44.09 9.91 -8.31
C SER A 175 -42.83 9.04 -8.33
N PHE A 176 -42.91 7.79 -8.83
CA PHE A 176 -41.74 6.92 -8.96
C PHE A 176 -40.71 7.47 -9.95
N ILE A 177 -41.13 7.83 -11.17
CA ILE A 177 -40.23 8.37 -12.20
C ILE A 177 -39.59 9.67 -11.71
N GLU A 178 -40.36 10.56 -11.08
CA GLU A 178 -39.85 11.86 -10.65
C GLU A 178 -38.71 11.75 -9.62
N ASN A 179 -38.82 10.79 -8.70
CA ASN A 179 -37.82 10.53 -7.66
C ASN A 179 -36.62 9.71 -8.18
N PHE A 180 -36.84 8.72 -9.05
CA PHE A 180 -35.79 7.83 -9.55
C PHE A 180 -35.03 8.36 -10.77
N LYS A 181 -35.60 9.28 -11.57
CA LYS A 181 -34.85 9.92 -12.68
C LYS A 181 -33.64 10.72 -12.20
N LYS A 182 -33.67 11.18 -10.94
CA LYS A 182 -32.58 11.89 -10.26
C LYS A 182 -31.57 10.93 -9.58
N PHE A 183 -31.66 9.62 -9.81
CA PHE A 183 -30.73 8.66 -9.22
C PHE A 183 -29.35 8.75 -9.89
N PRO A 184 -28.25 8.94 -9.13
CA PRO A 184 -26.93 9.05 -9.73
C PRO A 184 -26.47 7.70 -10.30
N PRO A 185 -25.82 7.65 -11.47
CA PRO A 185 -25.35 6.40 -12.04
C PRO A 185 -24.36 5.70 -11.09
N PHE A 186 -24.46 4.38 -10.98
CA PHE A 186 -23.54 3.61 -10.17
C PHE A 186 -22.10 3.68 -10.71
N LYS A 187 -21.13 3.73 -9.80
CA LYS A 187 -19.71 3.66 -10.16
C LYS A 187 -19.36 2.26 -10.69
N ASN A 188 -18.49 2.20 -11.69
CA ASN A 188 -17.93 0.95 -12.24
C ASN A 188 -16.84 0.36 -11.33
N GLU A 189 -17.19 0.07 -10.08
CA GLU A 189 -16.31 -0.58 -9.11
C GLU A 189 -16.69 -2.04 -8.95
N TYR A 190 -15.71 -2.92 -8.78
CA TYR A 190 -15.93 -4.36 -8.66
C TYR A 190 -15.37 -4.93 -7.36
N GLY A 191 -16.03 -5.95 -6.83
CA GLY A 191 -15.57 -6.77 -5.70
C GLY A 191 -14.45 -7.73 -6.08
N ALA A 192 -13.88 -8.42 -5.08
CA ALA A 192 -12.87 -9.45 -5.31
C ALA A 192 -13.48 -10.77 -5.85
N TYR A 193 -14.70 -11.10 -5.41
CA TYR A 193 -15.39 -12.32 -5.78
C TYR A 193 -16.31 -12.13 -6.99
N SER A 194 -16.59 -13.22 -7.69
CA SER A 194 -17.65 -13.26 -8.71
C SER A 194 -19.02 -13.44 -8.07
N GLU A 195 -20.09 -13.12 -8.79
CA GLU A 195 -21.46 -13.37 -8.33
C GLU A 195 -21.69 -14.85 -7.99
N LYS A 196 -21.22 -15.76 -8.84
CA LYS A 196 -21.29 -17.22 -8.60
C LYS A 196 -20.57 -17.63 -7.33
N ALA A 197 -19.44 -16.99 -7.02
CA ALA A 197 -18.69 -17.27 -5.80
C ALA A 197 -19.42 -16.76 -4.56
N ILE A 198 -19.94 -15.52 -4.60
CA ILE A 198 -20.72 -14.97 -3.49
C ILE A 198 -21.95 -15.82 -3.21
N LYS A 199 -22.69 -16.26 -4.24
CA LYS A 199 -23.86 -17.13 -4.05
C LYS A 199 -23.55 -18.46 -3.33
N LYS A 200 -22.32 -18.97 -3.43
CA LYS A 200 -21.88 -20.16 -2.68
C LYS A 200 -21.40 -19.85 -1.26
N LEU A 201 -20.77 -18.70 -1.05
CA LEU A 201 -20.20 -18.30 0.24
C LEU A 201 -21.26 -17.75 1.19
N LEU A 202 -22.20 -16.98 0.66
CA LEU A 202 -23.18 -16.21 1.43
C LEU A 202 -24.08 -17.08 2.32
N PRO A 203 -24.57 -18.27 1.90
CA PRO A 203 -25.33 -19.18 2.76
C PRO A 203 -24.60 -19.52 4.06
N LEU A 204 -23.28 -19.73 4.01
CA LEU A 204 -22.46 -20.05 5.18
C LEU A 204 -22.18 -18.85 6.09
N MET A 205 -22.34 -17.63 5.58
CA MET A 205 -22.07 -16.38 6.32
C MET A 205 -23.31 -15.81 6.98
N ARG A 206 -24.50 -16.13 6.46
CA ARG A 206 -25.80 -15.70 6.97
C ARG A 206 -26.07 -16.29 8.35
N ARG A 207 -26.97 -15.63 9.08
CA ARG A 207 -27.38 -15.94 10.46
C ARG A 207 -28.89 -15.72 10.62
N GLY A 208 -29.49 -16.41 11.60
CA GLY A 208 -30.90 -16.26 11.98
C GLY A 208 -31.85 -16.35 10.78
N LYS A 209 -32.80 -15.41 10.65
CA LYS A 209 -33.81 -15.41 9.57
C LYS A 209 -33.25 -15.35 8.13
N TYR A 210 -31.98 -14.97 7.96
CA TYR A 210 -31.34 -14.94 6.65
C TYR A 210 -30.66 -16.26 6.28
N TRP A 211 -30.52 -17.20 7.22
CA TRP A 211 -29.84 -18.47 7.03
C TRP A 211 -30.85 -19.58 6.75
N ASN A 212 -30.50 -20.47 5.81
CA ASN A 212 -31.25 -21.68 5.52
C ASN A 212 -30.28 -22.80 5.15
N GLU A 213 -30.41 -23.96 5.81
CA GLU A 213 -29.52 -25.10 5.61
C GLU A 213 -29.66 -25.73 4.22
N SER A 214 -30.83 -25.63 3.58
CA SER A 214 -31.07 -26.20 2.25
C SER A 214 -30.26 -25.51 1.15
N ASP A 215 -29.75 -24.30 1.41
CA ASP A 215 -28.94 -23.54 0.46
C ASP A 215 -27.47 -24.04 0.43
N ILE A 216 -27.11 -24.99 1.29
CA ILE A 216 -25.75 -25.53 1.43
C ILE A 216 -25.72 -26.96 0.86
N SER A 217 -24.82 -27.22 -0.09
CA SER A 217 -24.63 -28.56 -0.67
C SER A 217 -24.01 -29.54 0.30
N ASP A 218 -24.37 -30.83 0.21
CA ASP A 218 -23.88 -31.90 1.10
C ASP A 218 -22.35 -32.04 1.10
N GLU A 219 -21.70 -31.85 -0.06
CA GLU A 219 -20.23 -31.83 -0.18
C GLU A 219 -19.58 -30.81 0.77
N VAL A 220 -20.20 -29.63 0.91
CA VAL A 220 -19.70 -28.55 1.77
C VAL A 220 -19.98 -28.86 3.23
N LYS A 221 -21.15 -29.45 3.54
CA LYS A 221 -21.50 -29.90 4.89
C LYS A 221 -20.51 -30.95 5.39
N ASN A 222 -20.27 -31.99 4.59
CA ASN A 222 -19.34 -33.08 4.92
C ASN A 222 -17.91 -32.56 5.17
N ARG A 223 -17.46 -31.55 4.41
CA ARG A 223 -16.16 -30.90 4.66
C ARG A 223 -16.12 -30.18 6.00
N ILE A 224 -17.17 -29.42 6.35
CA ILE A 224 -17.21 -28.70 7.62
C ILE A 224 -17.23 -29.69 8.78
N PHE A 225 -18.04 -30.75 8.70
CA PHE A 225 -18.10 -31.77 9.74
C PHE A 225 -16.78 -32.53 9.91
N SER A 226 -16.07 -32.86 8.83
CA SER A 226 -14.74 -33.49 8.94
C SER A 226 -13.66 -32.56 9.53
N ILE A 227 -13.83 -31.24 9.45
CA ILE A 227 -12.97 -30.28 10.16
C ILE A 227 -13.32 -30.28 11.65
N LEU A 228 -14.62 -30.28 11.99
CA LEU A 228 -15.05 -30.31 13.39
C LEU A 228 -14.65 -31.60 14.11
N GLU A 229 -14.78 -32.76 13.47
CA GLU A 229 -14.36 -34.03 14.07
C GLU A 229 -12.86 -34.02 14.43
N ARG A 230 -12.04 -33.38 13.60
CA ARG A 230 -10.62 -33.13 13.91
C ARG A 230 -10.46 -32.16 15.08
N VAL A 231 -11.26 -31.10 15.16
CA VAL A 231 -11.23 -30.16 16.30
C VAL A 231 -11.60 -30.88 17.60
N ASP A 232 -12.65 -31.68 17.59
CA ASP A 232 -13.12 -32.43 18.77
C ASP A 232 -12.08 -33.45 19.23
N SER A 233 -11.46 -34.19 18.30
CA SER A 233 -10.38 -35.14 18.64
C SER A 233 -9.13 -34.46 19.25
N ILE A 234 -8.88 -33.19 18.91
CA ILE A 234 -7.79 -32.38 19.49
C ILE A 234 -8.19 -31.81 20.86
N SER A 235 -9.43 -31.36 21.01
CA SER A 235 -9.93 -30.73 22.25
C SER A 235 -9.89 -31.68 23.45
N ASN A 236 -10.02 -32.99 23.22
CA ASN A 236 -10.00 -34.05 24.23
C ASN A 236 -8.58 -34.50 24.68
N LYS A 237 -7.49 -33.97 24.12
CA LYS A 237 -6.11 -34.31 24.56
C LYS A 237 -5.62 -33.37 25.67
N SER A 238 -5.09 -33.96 26.74
CA SER A 238 -4.69 -33.30 28.00
C SER A 238 -3.41 -32.43 27.91
N ASP A 239 -2.55 -32.63 26.89
CA ASP A 239 -1.29 -31.89 26.78
C ASP A 239 -1.41 -30.59 25.98
N LEU A 240 -1.27 -29.45 26.67
CA LEU A 240 -1.44 -28.10 26.12
C LEU A 240 -0.31 -27.60 25.21
N LYS A 241 0.86 -28.25 25.20
CA LYS A 241 2.04 -27.74 24.47
C LYS A 241 2.16 -28.21 23.02
N ASN A 242 1.65 -29.39 22.66
CA ASN A 242 1.75 -29.97 21.31
C ASN A 242 0.40 -30.39 20.69
N LYS A 243 -0.67 -29.60 20.89
CA LYS A 243 -2.05 -29.96 20.47
C LYS A 243 -2.27 -30.05 18.94
N TYR A 244 -1.50 -29.33 18.13
CA TYR A 244 -1.71 -29.26 16.67
C TYR A 244 -0.49 -29.74 15.86
N GLU A 245 0.57 -30.22 16.53
CA GLU A 245 1.77 -30.71 15.84
C GLU A 245 1.61 -32.14 15.31
N SER A 246 0.82 -32.98 15.99
CA SER A 246 0.69 -34.41 15.67
C SER A 246 -0.42 -34.77 14.67
N VAL A 247 -1.14 -33.80 14.11
CA VAL A 247 -2.36 -34.04 13.28
C VAL A 247 -2.37 -33.20 11.99
N ALA A 248 -1.29 -32.48 11.69
CA ALA A 248 -1.14 -31.90 10.37
C ALA A 248 -0.68 -32.99 9.40
N ASP A 249 -1.63 -33.77 8.90
CA ASP A 249 -1.46 -34.41 7.60
C ASP A 249 -1.57 -33.35 6.50
N ASP A 250 -0.96 -33.63 5.35
CA ASP A 250 -0.69 -32.72 4.22
C ASP A 250 -1.92 -31.96 3.64
N ASP A 251 -3.14 -32.28 4.05
CA ASP A 251 -4.38 -31.84 3.40
C ASP A 251 -5.08 -30.60 4.03
N ILE A 252 -4.98 -30.36 5.35
CA ILE A 252 -5.72 -29.24 6.02
C ILE A 252 -4.81 -28.34 6.88
N PRO A 253 -4.77 -27.01 6.62
CA PRO A 253 -3.92 -26.10 7.40
C PRO A 253 -4.29 -26.03 8.90
N LYS A 254 -3.29 -26.13 9.79
CA LYS A 254 -3.44 -26.01 11.25
C LYS A 254 -4.27 -24.79 11.69
N GLN A 255 -4.03 -23.64 11.03
CA GLN A 255 -4.71 -22.38 11.35
C GLN A 255 -6.21 -22.41 11.00
N LEU A 256 -6.61 -23.22 10.01
CA LEU A 256 -8.02 -23.43 9.70
C LEU A 256 -8.70 -24.22 10.79
N VAL A 257 -8.10 -25.36 11.20
CA VAL A 257 -8.63 -26.22 12.27
C VAL A 257 -8.85 -25.39 13.55
N LYS A 258 -7.84 -24.62 13.96
CA LYS A 258 -7.94 -23.70 15.12
C LYS A 258 -9.09 -22.69 14.98
N SER A 259 -9.37 -22.21 13.77
CA SER A 259 -10.44 -21.24 13.56
C SER A 259 -11.85 -21.79 13.84
N PHE A 260 -12.03 -23.11 13.77
CA PHE A 260 -13.31 -23.78 14.00
C PHE A 260 -13.59 -24.11 15.47
N GLU A 261 -12.64 -23.93 16.39
CA GLU A 261 -12.83 -24.17 17.84
C GLU A 261 -14.00 -23.41 18.44
N SER A 262 -14.24 -22.18 17.98
CA SER A 262 -15.37 -21.37 18.48
C SER A 262 -16.76 -21.94 18.12
N PHE A 263 -16.81 -22.99 17.30
CA PHE A 263 -18.04 -23.69 16.90
C PHE A 263 -18.29 -24.99 17.66
N ILE A 264 -17.41 -25.40 18.59
CA ILE A 264 -17.70 -26.54 19.48
C ILE A 264 -19.00 -26.24 20.23
N GLY A 265 -19.99 -27.14 20.13
CA GLY A 265 -21.31 -26.98 20.73
C GLY A 265 -22.21 -25.92 20.06
N LYS A 266 -21.85 -25.40 18.88
CA LYS A 266 -22.66 -24.45 18.08
C LYS A 266 -22.84 -24.97 16.66
N ASN A 267 -23.81 -24.42 15.93
CA ASN A 267 -24.02 -24.77 14.53
C ASN A 267 -22.84 -24.24 13.67
N PRO A 268 -22.04 -25.11 13.01
CA PRO A 268 -20.87 -24.73 12.22
C PRO A 268 -21.19 -24.31 10.78
N LEU A 269 -22.46 -24.42 10.37
CA LEU A 269 -22.92 -24.14 9.01
C LEU A 269 -23.39 -22.69 8.83
N GLN A 270 -23.34 -21.86 9.88
CA GLN A 270 -23.78 -20.47 9.85
C GLN A 270 -22.73 -19.51 10.43
N GLY A 271 -22.80 -18.24 10.01
CA GLY A 271 -21.96 -17.19 10.57
C GLY A 271 -20.45 -17.34 10.37
N LEU A 272 -20.02 -18.15 9.39
CA LEU A 272 -18.62 -18.36 9.03
C LEU A 272 -17.99 -17.06 8.52
N ASN A 273 -16.71 -16.86 8.82
CA ASN A 273 -15.95 -15.77 8.19
C ASN A 273 -15.59 -16.13 6.73
N THR A 274 -15.09 -15.17 5.95
CA THR A 274 -14.69 -15.42 4.55
C THR A 274 -13.56 -16.45 4.43
N TYR A 275 -12.70 -16.54 5.45
CA TYR A 275 -11.66 -17.55 5.60
C TYR A 275 -12.19 -18.91 6.12
N GLN A 276 -13.47 -19.10 6.35
CA GLN A 276 -14.01 -20.41 6.71
C GLN A 276 -14.91 -20.90 5.58
N ALA A 277 -15.80 -20.01 5.12
CA ALA A 277 -16.66 -20.24 3.97
C ALA A 277 -15.87 -20.58 2.69
N GLY A 278 -14.74 -19.89 2.45
CA GLY A 278 -13.89 -20.18 1.30
C GLY A 278 -13.33 -21.61 1.27
N TYR A 279 -12.89 -22.17 2.41
CA TYR A 279 -12.34 -23.51 2.49
C TYR A 279 -13.46 -24.50 2.26
N ALA A 280 -14.56 -24.33 2.99
CA ALA A 280 -15.70 -25.22 2.93
C ALA A 280 -16.19 -25.38 1.48
N VAL A 281 -16.23 -24.28 0.72
CA VAL A 281 -16.70 -24.28 -0.67
C VAL A 281 -15.64 -24.72 -1.68
N TYR A 282 -14.37 -24.33 -1.51
CA TYR A 282 -13.35 -24.47 -2.56
C TYR A 282 -12.13 -25.31 -2.19
N ASN A 283 -12.07 -25.81 -0.95
CA ASN A 283 -10.89 -26.42 -0.34
C ASN A 283 -9.64 -25.52 -0.37
N ARG A 284 -9.83 -24.18 -0.41
CA ARG A 284 -8.75 -23.18 -0.47
C ARG A 284 -9.22 -21.76 -0.13
N HIS A 285 -8.31 -20.98 0.44
CA HIS A 285 -8.52 -19.55 0.67
C HIS A 285 -7.65 -18.68 -0.22
N SER A 286 -8.20 -18.30 -1.38
CA SER A 286 -7.74 -17.14 -2.17
C SER A 286 -6.26 -17.10 -2.62
N GLU A 287 -6.07 -17.20 -3.94
CA GLU A 287 -4.93 -16.64 -4.71
C GLU A 287 -3.50 -17.15 -4.41
N ALA A 288 -3.27 -18.45 -4.34
CA ALA A 288 -2.16 -18.98 -5.10
C ALA A 288 -2.73 -19.37 -6.47
N LYS A 289 -2.28 -18.68 -7.54
CA LYS A 289 -2.38 -19.27 -8.89
C LYS A 289 -1.63 -20.60 -8.84
N ASP A 290 -2.01 -21.53 -9.71
CA ASP A 290 -1.36 -22.83 -9.87
C ASP A 290 0.15 -22.69 -9.61
N ILE A 291 0.63 -23.35 -8.54
CA ILE A 291 2.05 -23.34 -8.19
C ILE A 291 2.74 -24.08 -9.33
N SER A 292 3.46 -23.32 -10.16
CA SER A 292 4.11 -23.84 -11.35
C SER A 292 5.61 -23.63 -11.24
N LYS A 293 6.41 -24.66 -11.51
CA LYS A 293 7.85 -24.52 -11.72
C LYS A 293 8.12 -24.25 -13.21
N TRP A 294 8.89 -23.21 -13.51
CA TRP A 294 9.39 -22.90 -14.84
C TRP A 294 10.79 -23.48 -14.96
N ASN A 295 10.97 -24.40 -15.92
CA ASN A 295 12.20 -25.15 -16.07
C ASN A 295 13.09 -24.57 -17.16
N THR A 296 12.52 -23.79 -18.09
CA THR A 296 13.25 -23.24 -19.23
C THR A 296 12.88 -21.78 -19.50
N PRO A 297 13.72 -21.01 -20.23
CA PRO A 297 13.36 -19.67 -20.69
C PRO A 297 12.10 -19.64 -21.55
N ASN A 298 11.76 -20.74 -22.22
CA ASN A 298 10.58 -20.83 -23.07
C ASN A 298 9.26 -20.77 -22.27
N ASP A 299 9.27 -21.17 -20.99
CA ASP A 299 8.11 -21.03 -20.10
C ASP A 299 7.76 -19.56 -19.87
N ILE A 300 8.77 -18.70 -19.74
CA ILE A 300 8.61 -17.24 -19.68
C ILE A 300 8.03 -16.72 -21.00
N ASN A 301 8.53 -17.22 -22.14
CA ASN A 301 8.02 -16.82 -23.46
C ASN A 301 6.54 -17.21 -23.64
N HIS A 302 6.13 -18.39 -23.16
CA HIS A 302 4.75 -18.84 -23.17
C HIS A 302 3.87 -17.92 -22.32
N PHE A 303 4.28 -17.66 -21.08
CA PHE A 303 3.58 -16.74 -20.18
C PHE A 303 3.42 -15.35 -20.81
N LEU A 304 4.48 -14.78 -21.38
CA LEU A 304 4.47 -13.46 -22.03
C LEU A 304 3.56 -13.40 -23.26
N LYS A 305 3.40 -14.50 -24.01
CA LYS A 305 2.46 -14.59 -25.15
C LYS A 305 1.00 -14.62 -24.69
N GLU A 306 0.71 -15.32 -23.59
CA GLU A 306 -0.63 -15.42 -23.03
C GLU A 306 -1.03 -14.20 -22.19
N PHE A 307 -0.04 -13.43 -21.74
CA PHE A 307 -0.24 -12.26 -20.90
C PHE A 307 -1.09 -11.20 -21.63
N LYS A 308 -2.37 -11.09 -21.23
CA LYS A 308 -3.32 -10.14 -21.84
C LYS A 308 -2.95 -8.71 -21.48
N GLN A 309 -2.85 -7.86 -22.51
CA GLN A 309 -2.62 -6.44 -22.32
C GLN A 309 -3.77 -5.80 -21.54
N HIS A 310 -3.47 -4.93 -20.56
CA HIS A 310 -4.43 -4.33 -19.63
C HIS A 310 -5.11 -5.33 -18.66
N SER A 311 -4.51 -6.50 -18.46
CA SER A 311 -4.95 -7.43 -17.43
C SER A 311 -4.70 -6.92 -16.01
N LEU A 312 -3.69 -6.06 -15.83
CA LEU A 312 -3.40 -5.38 -14.57
C LEU A 312 -4.00 -3.98 -14.55
N ARG A 313 -4.46 -3.54 -13.36
CA ARG A 313 -5.08 -2.21 -13.18
C ARG A 313 -4.16 -1.03 -13.50
N ASN A 314 -2.84 -1.24 -13.50
CA ASN A 314 -1.85 -0.20 -13.74
C ASN A 314 -0.93 -0.62 -14.91
N PRO A 315 -0.95 0.12 -16.04
CA PRO A 315 -0.14 -0.21 -17.21
C PRO A 315 1.38 -0.11 -16.96
N ILE A 316 1.81 0.72 -16.00
CA ILE A 316 3.22 0.81 -15.61
C ILE A 316 3.66 -0.50 -14.94
N VAL A 317 2.80 -1.08 -14.11
CA VAL A 317 3.10 -2.36 -13.44
C VAL A 317 3.24 -3.47 -14.46
N GLU A 318 2.32 -3.52 -15.42
CA GLU A 318 2.38 -4.47 -16.52
C GLU A 318 3.69 -4.35 -17.30
N GLN A 319 4.07 -3.13 -17.66
CA GLN A 319 5.35 -2.86 -18.30
C GLN A 319 6.52 -3.37 -17.44
N VAL A 320 6.60 -2.97 -16.17
CA VAL A 320 7.68 -3.40 -15.26
C VAL A 320 7.75 -4.93 -15.15
N VAL A 321 6.62 -5.61 -14.96
CA VAL A 321 6.59 -7.08 -14.87
C VAL A 321 7.09 -7.73 -16.15
N THR A 322 6.61 -7.27 -17.32
CA THR A 322 7.03 -7.86 -18.59
C THR A 322 8.51 -7.60 -18.92
N GLU A 323 9.02 -6.40 -18.62
CA GLU A 323 10.43 -6.06 -18.83
C GLU A 323 11.33 -6.82 -17.84
N THR A 324 10.93 -6.98 -16.58
CA THR A 324 11.67 -7.81 -15.61
C THR A 324 11.76 -9.26 -16.10
N LEU A 325 10.66 -9.86 -16.54
CA LEU A 325 10.66 -11.24 -17.04
C LEU A 325 11.51 -11.40 -18.30
N ARG A 326 11.52 -10.41 -19.20
CA ARG A 326 12.38 -10.42 -20.40
C ARG A 326 13.84 -10.37 -20.02
N VAL A 327 14.23 -9.48 -19.11
CA VAL A 327 15.62 -9.40 -18.63
C VAL A 327 16.06 -10.70 -17.97
N VAL A 328 15.22 -11.30 -17.11
CA VAL A 328 15.55 -12.58 -16.47
C VAL A 328 15.67 -13.70 -17.51
N ARG A 329 14.76 -13.77 -18.48
CA ARG A 329 14.84 -14.72 -19.60
C ARG A 329 16.13 -14.53 -20.40
N ASP A 330 16.48 -13.30 -20.77
CA ASP A 330 17.66 -13.01 -21.60
C ASP A 330 18.95 -13.36 -20.85
N ILE A 331 18.99 -13.13 -19.53
CA ILE A 331 20.10 -13.58 -18.67
C ILE A 331 20.18 -15.11 -18.67
N TRP A 332 19.05 -15.80 -18.54
CA TRP A 332 18.97 -17.26 -18.54
C TRP A 332 19.43 -17.86 -19.88
N GLU A 333 18.99 -17.29 -21.00
CA GLU A 333 19.39 -17.73 -22.34
C GLU A 333 20.89 -17.46 -22.59
N TYR A 334 21.37 -16.26 -22.29
CA TYR A 334 22.74 -15.86 -22.63
C TYR A 334 23.80 -16.45 -21.70
N PHE A 335 23.60 -16.38 -20.37
CA PHE A 335 24.59 -16.85 -19.40
C PHE A 335 24.33 -18.27 -18.91
N GLY A 336 23.09 -18.73 -18.96
CA GLY A 336 22.72 -20.09 -18.56
C GLY A 336 22.62 -21.09 -19.70
N GLY A 337 22.80 -20.66 -20.95
CA GLY A 337 22.64 -21.54 -22.12
C GLY A 337 21.23 -22.13 -22.28
N GLY A 338 20.25 -21.62 -21.53
CA GLY A 338 18.91 -22.21 -21.43
C GLY A 338 18.81 -23.48 -20.59
N GLU A 339 19.86 -23.85 -19.84
CA GLU A 339 19.89 -25.01 -18.96
C GLU A 339 18.84 -24.95 -17.85
N LYS A 340 18.37 -26.12 -17.42
CA LYS A 340 17.40 -26.23 -16.32
C LYS A 340 18.02 -25.72 -15.01
N ASP A 341 17.21 -25.05 -14.19
CA ASP A 341 17.57 -24.64 -12.82
C ASP A 341 18.85 -23.76 -12.73
N TYR A 342 19.10 -22.92 -13.75
CA TYR A 342 20.28 -22.03 -13.81
C TYR A 342 20.40 -21.06 -12.63
N PHE A 343 19.29 -20.50 -12.15
CA PHE A 343 19.30 -19.54 -11.05
C PHE A 343 19.17 -20.26 -9.70
N ASN A 344 20.15 -20.09 -8.80
CA ASN A 344 20.04 -20.60 -7.43
C ASN A 344 19.14 -19.72 -6.55
N GLU A 345 19.32 -18.40 -6.62
CA GLU A 345 18.54 -17.43 -5.85
C GLU A 345 18.27 -16.18 -6.71
N ILE A 346 17.12 -15.53 -6.48
CA ILE A 346 16.81 -14.23 -7.11
C ILE A 346 16.56 -13.20 -6.00
N HIS A 347 17.37 -12.14 -6.03
CA HIS A 347 17.28 -11.03 -5.08
C HIS A 347 16.54 -9.86 -5.71
N ILE A 348 15.57 -9.29 -4.98
CA ILE A 348 14.76 -8.18 -5.47
C ILE A 348 14.67 -7.04 -4.46
N GLU A 349 14.91 -5.82 -4.91
CA GLU A 349 14.56 -4.61 -4.17
C GLU A 349 13.19 -4.11 -4.65
N LEU A 350 12.23 -4.08 -3.72
CA LEU A 350 10.86 -3.65 -4.04
C LEU A 350 10.72 -2.15 -3.81
N GLY A 351 10.61 -1.40 -4.91
CA GLY A 351 10.27 0.02 -4.87
C GLY A 351 8.91 0.25 -4.19
N ARG A 352 8.91 0.87 -3.01
CA ARG A 352 7.67 1.22 -2.27
C ARG A 352 6.81 2.22 -3.04
N GLU A 353 7.44 3.05 -3.89
CA GLU A 353 6.81 4.15 -4.63
C GLU A 353 6.18 3.76 -5.97
N MET A 354 6.59 2.63 -6.58
CA MET A 354 6.11 2.20 -7.91
C MET A 354 4.60 1.91 -7.96
N LYS A 355 3.98 1.82 -6.79
CA LYS A 355 2.60 1.37 -6.55
C LYS A 355 1.60 2.53 -6.54
N ASN A 356 2.11 3.74 -6.31
CA ASN A 356 1.30 4.93 -6.11
C ASN A 356 0.83 5.48 -7.48
N PRO A 357 -0.46 5.83 -7.65
CA PRO A 357 -0.92 6.64 -8.77
C PRO A 357 -0.13 7.94 -8.90
N ALA A 358 -0.13 8.54 -10.09
CA ALA A 358 0.63 9.76 -10.38
C ALA A 358 0.42 10.87 -9.32
N ASN A 359 -0.82 11.07 -8.87
CA ASN A 359 -1.15 12.07 -7.85
C ASN A 359 -0.54 11.78 -6.48
N ILE A 360 -0.53 10.51 -6.04
CA ILE A 360 0.08 10.13 -4.75
C ILE A 360 1.61 10.23 -4.85
N ARG A 361 2.21 9.83 -5.97
CA ARG A 361 3.65 10.04 -6.20
C ARG A 361 4.01 11.53 -6.19
N LYS A 362 3.16 12.37 -6.78
CA LYS A 362 3.30 13.83 -6.76
C LYS A 362 3.28 14.35 -5.31
N SER A 363 2.29 13.98 -4.50
CA SER A 363 2.21 14.37 -3.09
C SER A 363 3.41 13.90 -2.25
N ILE A 364 3.88 12.67 -2.46
CA ILE A 364 5.10 12.17 -1.78
C ILE A 364 6.33 12.97 -2.23
N SER A 365 6.43 13.25 -3.53
CA SER A 365 7.51 14.06 -4.08
C SER A 365 7.47 15.47 -3.51
N GLU A 366 6.30 16.11 -3.45
CA GLU A 366 6.10 17.44 -2.85
C GLU A 366 6.54 17.44 -1.39
N LYS A 367 6.11 16.46 -0.60
CA LYS A 367 6.53 16.32 0.82
C LYS A 367 8.04 16.08 0.97
N ASN A 368 8.65 15.32 0.06
CA ASN A 368 10.10 15.11 0.07
C ASN A 368 10.84 16.39 -0.33
N THR A 369 10.33 17.14 -1.30
CA THR A 369 10.86 18.45 -1.69
C THR A 369 10.72 19.47 -0.57
N GLU A 370 9.58 19.51 0.13
CA GLU A 370 9.39 20.34 1.33
C GLU A 370 10.43 20.00 2.40
N ASN A 371 10.61 18.72 2.70
CA ASN A 371 11.65 18.27 3.65
C ASN A 371 13.06 18.69 3.22
N GLU A 372 13.37 18.59 1.93
CA GLU A 372 14.64 19.01 1.37
C GLU A 372 14.83 20.53 1.48
N ASN A 373 13.78 21.31 1.17
CA ASN A 373 13.77 22.76 1.33
C ASN A 373 13.96 23.18 2.79
N THR A 374 13.29 22.52 3.74
CA THR A 374 13.48 22.74 5.18
C THR A 374 14.93 22.44 5.57
N ASN A 375 15.50 21.32 5.12
CA ASN A 375 16.90 20.98 5.41
C ASN A 375 17.88 22.01 4.82
N ILE A 376 17.63 22.52 3.61
CA ILE A 376 18.43 23.57 2.97
C ILE A 376 18.30 24.89 3.74
N ARG A 377 17.09 25.30 4.11
CA ARG A 377 16.84 26.50 4.92
C ARG A 377 17.56 26.44 6.26
N ILE A 378 17.50 25.30 6.93
CA ILE A 378 18.21 25.10 8.20
C ILE A 378 19.73 25.15 8.01
N LYS A 379 20.23 24.61 6.90
CA LYS A 379 21.65 24.72 6.55
C LYS A 379 22.07 26.17 6.29
N GLU A 380 21.23 26.98 5.64
CA GLU A 380 21.44 28.41 5.42
C GLU A 380 21.43 29.18 6.75
N LEU A 381 20.42 28.93 7.60
CA LEU A 381 20.33 29.48 8.94
C LEU A 381 21.60 29.16 9.76
N LEU A 382 22.07 27.91 9.71
CA LEU A 382 23.32 27.53 10.38
C LEU A 382 24.55 28.23 9.79
N LYS A 383 24.59 28.53 8.49
CA LYS A 383 25.69 29.31 7.89
C LYS A 383 25.65 30.77 8.34
N GLU A 384 24.48 31.38 8.39
CA GLU A 384 24.30 32.73 8.89
C GLU A 384 24.71 32.83 10.36
N LEU A 385 24.24 31.89 11.19
CA LEU A 385 24.64 31.76 12.59
C LEU A 385 26.15 31.52 12.78
N LYS A 386 26.81 30.86 11.82
CA LYS A 386 28.27 30.72 11.83
C LYS A 386 28.99 32.05 11.56
N ASN A 387 28.40 32.91 10.74
CA ASN A 387 28.98 34.18 10.32
C ASN A 387 28.63 35.35 11.27
N ASP A 388 27.64 35.18 12.14
CA ASP A 388 27.25 36.17 13.15
C ASP A 388 28.28 36.22 14.30
N SER A 389 28.85 37.40 14.52
CA SER A 389 29.85 37.66 15.56
C SER A 389 29.32 37.52 16.99
N LYS A 390 27.99 37.48 17.18
CA LYS A 390 27.34 37.29 18.49
C LYS A 390 27.06 35.82 18.83
N THR A 391 27.32 34.88 17.93
CA THR A 391 27.01 33.46 18.16
C THR A 391 28.12 32.76 18.96
N GLU A 392 27.80 32.35 20.19
CA GLU A 392 28.72 31.58 21.04
C GLU A 392 28.66 30.07 20.72
N GLY A 393 29.75 29.51 20.16
CA GLY A 393 29.93 28.07 19.94
C GLY A 393 30.34 27.70 18.50
N GLU A 394 30.85 26.47 18.31
CA GLU A 394 31.28 26.00 16.99
C GLU A 394 30.07 25.54 16.14
N VAL A 395 29.51 26.47 15.37
CA VAL A 395 28.43 26.18 14.42
C VAL A 395 29.00 25.48 13.19
N ARG A 396 28.50 24.27 12.90
CA ARG A 396 28.91 23.42 11.79
C ARG A 396 27.70 23.22 10.85
N PRO A 397 27.55 24.07 9.83
CA PRO A 397 26.36 24.05 8.96
C PRO A 397 26.10 22.74 8.23
N TYR A 398 27.13 21.91 8.08
CA TYR A 398 27.04 20.61 7.40
C TYR A 398 26.87 19.43 8.38
N SER A 399 26.72 19.68 9.69
CA SER A 399 26.53 18.62 10.69
C SER A 399 25.08 18.11 10.66
N PRO A 400 24.82 16.82 10.36
CA PRO A 400 23.47 16.27 10.32
C PRO A 400 22.72 16.44 11.65
N SER A 401 23.43 16.33 12.77
CA SER A 401 22.86 16.50 14.10
C SER A 401 22.38 17.91 14.38
N GLN A 402 23.18 18.93 14.05
CA GLN A 402 22.78 20.34 14.23
C GLN A 402 21.60 20.72 13.33
N GLN A 403 21.58 20.20 12.10
CA GLN A 403 20.44 20.38 11.19
C GLN A 403 19.16 19.73 11.76
N GLU A 404 19.27 18.51 12.30
CA GLU A 404 18.11 17.79 12.81
C GLU A 404 17.55 18.39 14.10
N ILE A 405 18.40 18.95 14.97
CA ILE A 405 17.95 19.72 16.16
C ILE A 405 17.09 20.92 15.76
N LEU A 406 17.59 21.75 14.83
CA LEU A 406 16.89 22.96 14.39
C LEU A 406 15.58 22.61 13.67
N LYS A 407 15.58 21.52 12.91
CA LYS A 407 14.37 20.99 12.30
C LYS A 407 13.32 20.62 13.33
N ILE A 408 13.75 19.92 14.38
CA ILE A 408 12.88 19.49 15.48
C ILE A 408 12.39 20.70 16.30
N TYR A 409 13.21 21.73 16.47
CA TYR A 409 12.82 22.97 17.12
C TYR A 409 11.72 23.67 16.33
N GLU A 410 11.90 23.88 15.02
CA GLU A 410 10.86 24.47 14.17
C GLU A 410 9.58 23.63 14.14
N GLU A 411 9.68 22.30 14.00
CA GLU A 411 8.51 21.41 13.98
C GLU A 411 7.80 21.31 15.34
N GLY A 412 8.56 21.35 16.45
CA GLY A 412 8.04 21.25 17.82
C GLY A 412 7.38 22.54 18.31
N VAL A 413 7.93 23.71 17.95
CA VAL A 413 7.32 25.02 18.25
C VAL A 413 5.93 25.16 17.61
N PHE A 414 5.69 24.51 16.47
CA PHE A 414 4.35 24.48 15.83
C PHE A 414 3.30 23.62 16.56
N GLN A 415 3.69 22.76 17.52
CA GLN A 415 2.76 21.84 18.20
C GLN A 415 2.54 22.14 19.69
N SER A 416 3.35 23.00 20.33
CA SER A 416 3.18 23.34 21.75
C SER A 416 3.61 24.79 22.07
N LEU A 417 2.61 25.68 22.03
CA LEU A 417 2.24 26.81 22.90
C LEU A 417 3.27 27.77 23.56
N ASP A 418 2.73 28.96 23.87
CA ASP A 418 3.29 30.13 24.55
C ASP A 418 4.39 29.89 25.59
N LYS A 419 5.42 30.75 25.46
CA LYS A 419 6.59 31.02 26.32
C LYS A 419 7.74 30.01 26.30
N ILE A 420 8.89 30.55 25.90
CA ILE A 420 10.21 29.93 25.80
C ILE A 420 10.97 30.25 27.10
N ASP A 421 11.66 29.25 27.65
CA ASP A 421 12.44 29.34 28.89
C ASP A 421 13.96 29.43 28.60
N ASP A 422 14.69 30.20 29.40
CA ASP A 422 16.09 30.64 29.15
C ASP A 422 17.14 29.52 29.21
N GLU A 423 16.79 28.32 29.69
CA GLU A 423 17.69 27.16 29.75
C GLU A 423 17.96 26.54 28.36
N ILE A 424 17.11 26.79 27.36
CA ILE A 424 17.26 26.27 25.99
C ILE A 424 18.49 26.86 25.28
N ILE A 425 18.93 28.06 25.68
CA ILE A 425 20.13 28.73 25.15
C ILE A 425 21.42 27.98 25.56
N LYS A 426 21.42 27.26 26.70
CA LYS A 426 22.60 26.50 27.16
C LYS A 426 22.88 25.24 26.32
N ILE A 427 21.86 24.60 25.72
CA ILE A 427 22.04 23.43 24.84
C ILE A 427 22.69 23.81 23.51
N ARG A 428 22.55 25.06 23.07
CA ARG A 428 23.17 25.60 21.86
C ARG A 428 24.71 25.48 21.86
N LYS A 429 25.32 25.32 23.03
CA LYS A 429 26.77 25.29 23.24
C LYS A 429 27.42 23.90 23.16
N THR A 430 26.65 22.81 23.05
CA THR A 430 27.22 21.45 22.96
C THR A 430 27.34 20.99 21.51
N THR A 431 28.56 20.71 21.08
CA THR A 431 28.93 20.34 19.71
C THR A 431 28.34 18.97 19.31
N SER A 432 27.20 18.99 18.59
CA SER A 432 26.60 17.86 17.84
C SER A 432 25.99 16.69 18.66
N PRO A 433 24.73 16.77 19.13
CA PRO A 433 24.04 15.65 19.77
C PRO A 433 23.72 14.51 18.80
N SER A 434 23.88 13.28 19.26
CA SER A 434 23.55 12.03 18.60
C SER A 434 22.03 11.83 18.42
N ASN A 435 21.63 10.95 17.47
CA ASN A 435 20.24 10.54 17.28
C ASN A 435 19.58 10.02 18.57
N LYS A 436 20.36 9.45 19.50
CA LYS A 436 19.86 9.03 20.82
C LYS A 436 19.52 10.20 21.72
N GLU A 437 20.31 11.25 21.72
CA GLU A 437 20.05 12.46 22.50
C GLU A 437 18.82 13.19 21.96
N ILE A 438 18.65 13.23 20.65
CA ILE A 438 17.43 13.70 19.99
C ILE A 438 16.21 12.86 20.41
N GLU A 439 16.36 11.54 20.45
CA GLU A 439 15.28 10.65 20.87
C GLU A 439 14.92 10.85 22.35
N LYS A 440 15.91 11.00 23.24
CA LYS A 440 15.69 11.37 24.65
C LYS A 440 14.89 12.66 24.79
N TYR A 441 15.24 13.68 24.01
CA TYR A 441 14.56 14.97 24.03
C TYR A 441 13.09 14.87 23.58
N LYS A 442 12.80 14.10 22.52
CA LYS A 442 11.42 13.86 22.06
C LYS A 442 10.56 13.20 23.14
N LEU A 443 11.10 12.18 23.80
CA LEU A 443 10.40 11.46 24.87
C LEU A 443 10.17 12.34 26.09
N TRP A 444 11.14 13.18 26.44
CA TRP A 444 11.05 14.12 27.56
C TRP A 444 9.93 15.16 27.38
N LEU A 445 9.78 15.73 26.17
CA LEU A 445 8.68 16.63 25.85
C LEU A 445 7.31 15.93 25.90
N GLU A 446 7.22 14.72 25.33
CA GLU A 446 5.97 13.95 25.31
C GLU A 446 5.48 13.59 26.73
N GLN A 447 6.42 13.38 27.64
CA GLN A 447 6.17 13.05 29.04
C GLN A 447 5.81 14.25 29.94
N GLY A 448 5.86 15.48 29.42
CA GLY A 448 5.69 16.67 30.26
C GLY A 448 6.78 16.80 31.31
N TYR A 449 8.02 16.47 30.93
CA TYR A 449 9.25 16.66 31.72
C TYR A 449 9.41 15.76 32.96
N ILE A 450 8.54 14.78 33.15
CA ILE A 450 8.54 13.91 34.33
C ILE A 450 8.76 12.44 33.96
N SER A 451 9.33 11.66 34.89
CA SER A 451 9.50 10.21 34.72
C SER A 451 8.15 9.50 34.95
N PRO A 452 7.72 8.59 34.04
CA PRO A 452 6.43 7.91 34.19
C PRO A 452 6.39 6.93 35.36
N TYR A 453 7.54 6.43 35.83
CA TYR A 453 7.60 5.44 36.90
C TYR A 453 7.65 6.05 38.31
N THR A 454 8.22 7.24 38.45
CA THR A 454 8.47 7.88 39.76
C THR A 454 7.70 9.18 39.94
N GLY A 455 7.23 9.80 38.85
CA GLY A 455 6.65 11.14 38.87
C GLY A 455 7.67 12.26 39.13
N ILE A 456 8.96 11.97 39.21
CA ILE A 456 10.02 12.96 39.46
C ILE A 456 10.30 13.77 38.19
N ILE A 457 10.52 15.07 38.36
CA ILE A 457 10.94 15.97 37.27
C ILE A 457 12.33 15.57 36.78
N ILE A 458 12.45 15.37 35.47
CA ILE A 458 13.71 15.12 34.77
C ILE A 458 14.29 16.48 34.36
N PRO A 459 15.32 17.00 35.04
CA PRO A 459 15.89 18.29 34.68
C PRO A 459 16.60 18.20 33.33
N LEU A 460 16.40 19.20 32.47
CA LEU A 460 16.99 19.23 31.13
C LEU A 460 18.53 19.08 31.16
N GLY A 461 19.18 19.73 32.14
CA GLY A 461 20.62 19.61 32.35
C GLY A 461 21.12 18.20 32.71
N ARG A 462 20.24 17.30 33.19
CA ARG A 462 20.56 15.90 33.49
C ARG A 462 20.02 14.89 32.46
N LEU A 463 19.12 15.28 31.57
CA LEU A 463 18.50 14.39 30.56
C LEU A 463 19.53 13.61 29.73
N PHE A 464 20.63 14.27 29.35
CA PHE A 464 21.67 13.70 28.50
C PHE A 464 22.74 12.92 29.26
N THR A 465 22.68 12.92 30.60
CA THR A 465 23.62 12.17 31.45
C THR A 465 23.30 10.67 31.46
N THR A 466 24.13 9.89 32.15
CA THR A 466 23.90 8.46 32.40
C THR A 466 22.81 8.20 33.43
N ASP A 467 22.29 9.23 34.10
CA ASP A 467 21.27 9.09 35.15
C ASP A 467 19.90 8.73 34.56
N TYR A 468 19.69 9.03 33.26
CA TYR A 468 18.45 8.74 32.53
C TYR A 468 18.71 7.94 31.27
N GLN A 469 17.84 6.97 30.99
CA GLN A 469 17.91 6.10 29.81
C GLN A 469 16.57 6.00 29.09
N ILE A 470 16.66 5.73 27.79
CA ILE A 470 15.49 5.37 26.98
C ILE A 470 15.14 3.92 27.34
N GLU A 471 13.92 3.72 27.79
CA GLU A 471 13.37 2.45 28.22
C GLU A 471 12.31 1.98 27.23
N HIS A 472 12.19 0.65 27.08
CA HIS A 472 11.10 0.02 26.31
C HIS A 472 9.98 -0.42 27.24
N ILE A 473 8.82 0.21 27.09
CA ILE A 473 7.61 -0.02 27.89
C ILE A 473 7.32 -1.52 27.96
N ILE A 474 7.26 -2.17 26.79
CA ILE A 474 7.26 -3.62 26.67
C ILE A 474 8.65 -4.06 26.21
N PRO A 475 9.35 -4.91 26.98
CA PRO A 475 10.70 -5.33 26.71
C PRO A 475 10.86 -5.93 25.32
N GLN A 476 11.96 -5.58 24.68
CA GLN A 476 12.26 -6.02 23.32
C GLN A 476 12.41 -7.54 23.18
N SER A 477 12.77 -8.24 24.25
CA SER A 477 12.80 -9.71 24.30
C SER A 477 11.41 -10.33 24.15
N ARG A 478 10.35 -9.60 24.53
CA ARG A 478 8.96 -10.05 24.54
C ARG A 478 8.14 -9.44 23.41
N TYR A 479 8.44 -8.21 22.99
CA TYR A 479 7.71 -7.48 21.96
C TYR A 479 8.66 -6.71 21.03
N PHE A 480 8.75 -7.14 19.77
CA PHE A 480 9.70 -6.63 18.77
C PHE A 480 9.30 -5.29 18.15
N ASP A 481 8.94 -4.31 18.97
CA ASP A 481 8.58 -2.96 18.54
C ASP A 481 9.59 -1.94 19.07
N ASN A 482 10.37 -1.37 18.16
CA ASN A 482 11.34 -0.32 18.45
C ASN A 482 10.85 1.09 18.07
N SER A 483 9.55 1.25 17.80
CA SER A 483 8.97 2.56 17.51
C SER A 483 8.94 3.45 18.76
N LEU A 484 8.89 4.78 18.54
CA LEU A 484 8.71 5.76 19.62
C LEU A 484 7.49 5.46 20.49
N SER A 485 6.47 4.78 19.96
CA SER A 485 5.27 4.40 20.73
C SER A 485 5.53 3.32 21.79
N ASN A 486 6.65 2.59 21.73
CA ASN A 486 7.07 1.62 22.75
C ASN A 486 8.22 2.15 23.63
N LYS A 487 8.52 3.45 23.60
CA LYS A 487 9.66 4.04 24.33
C LYS A 487 9.24 5.14 25.29
N ILE A 488 9.93 5.23 26.42
CA ILE A 488 9.87 6.36 27.38
C ILE A 488 11.29 6.69 27.85
N ILE A 489 11.45 7.81 28.55
CA ILE A 489 12.66 8.16 29.28
C ILE A 489 12.40 8.04 30.78
N CYS A 490 13.23 7.28 31.48
CA CYS A 490 13.19 7.12 32.93
C CYS A 490 14.61 7.07 33.52
N GLU A 491 14.70 7.02 34.84
CA GLU A 491 15.93 6.86 35.60
C GLU A 491 16.60 5.52 35.25
N SER A 492 17.92 5.53 35.04
CA SER A 492 18.68 4.36 34.61
C SER A 492 18.60 3.20 35.60
N VAL A 493 18.61 3.50 36.90
CA VAL A 493 18.48 2.50 37.98
C VAL A 493 17.14 1.75 37.84
N ILE A 494 16.07 2.48 37.54
CA ILE A 494 14.72 1.90 37.43
C ILE A 494 14.59 1.08 36.14
N ASN A 495 15.20 1.54 35.04
CA ASN A 495 15.27 0.79 33.79
C ASN A 495 15.99 -0.56 33.99
N GLU A 496 17.09 -0.58 34.74
CA GLU A 496 17.84 -1.80 35.06
C GLU A 496 17.01 -2.77 35.92
N GLU A 497 16.32 -2.27 36.95
CA GLU A 497 15.46 -3.06 37.84
C GLU A 497 14.23 -3.66 37.15
N LYS A 498 13.64 -2.95 36.18
CA LYS A 498 12.51 -3.45 35.41
C LYS A 498 12.86 -4.65 34.54
N SER A 499 14.08 -4.70 34.01
CA SER A 499 14.60 -5.83 33.22
C SER A 499 13.64 -6.28 32.11
N ASN A 500 13.11 -7.51 32.18
CA ASN A 500 12.24 -8.13 31.18
C ASN A 500 10.73 -8.11 31.53
N ALA A 501 10.33 -7.35 32.55
CA ALA A 501 8.93 -7.11 32.88
C ALA A 501 8.31 -6.00 32.00
N THR A 502 7.01 -6.03 31.76
CA THR A 502 6.27 -4.88 31.19
C THR A 502 6.22 -3.74 32.21
N ALA A 503 5.99 -2.52 31.73
CA ALA A 503 5.84 -1.34 32.59
C ALA A 503 4.80 -1.56 33.70
N TYR A 504 3.68 -2.18 33.33
CA TYR A 504 2.58 -2.48 34.23
C TYR A 504 2.93 -3.62 35.22
N GLU A 505 3.52 -4.73 34.75
CA GLU A 505 3.99 -5.83 35.61
C GLU A 505 4.98 -5.32 36.67
N PHE A 506 5.91 -4.45 36.28
CA PHE A 506 6.93 -3.90 37.16
C PHE A 506 6.33 -3.04 38.29
N LEU A 507 5.43 -2.11 37.94
CA LEU A 507 4.75 -1.24 38.91
C LEU A 507 3.74 -1.99 39.78
N LYS A 508 3.12 -3.06 39.27
CA LYS A 508 2.22 -3.91 40.05
C LYS A 508 2.98 -4.70 41.12
N ASN A 509 4.15 -5.22 40.78
CA ASN A 509 4.93 -6.06 41.70
C ASN A 509 5.78 -5.25 42.70
N ARG A 510 6.24 -4.06 42.31
CA ARG A 510 7.23 -3.26 43.07
C ARG A 510 6.77 -1.83 43.37
N GLY A 511 5.50 -1.52 43.17
CA GLY A 511 4.94 -0.18 43.42
C GLY A 511 5.19 0.29 44.85
N GLY A 512 5.67 1.52 45.01
CA GLY A 512 6.02 2.10 46.31
C GLY A 512 7.40 1.76 46.86
N GLU A 513 8.17 0.88 46.23
CA GLU A 513 9.57 0.64 46.58
C GLU A 513 10.43 1.89 46.34
N ILE A 514 11.46 2.06 47.17
CA ILE A 514 12.37 3.21 47.13
C ILE A 514 13.72 2.77 46.59
N PHE A 515 14.17 3.42 45.50
CA PHE A 515 15.44 3.13 44.85
C PHE A 515 16.43 4.28 45.04
N PRO A 516 17.71 4.00 45.37
CA PRO A 516 18.75 5.01 45.43
C PRO A 516 19.17 5.42 44.01
N LEU A 517 19.01 6.71 43.66
CA LEU A 517 19.38 7.27 42.36
C LEU A 517 20.85 7.72 42.28
N GLY A 518 21.58 7.61 43.40
CA GLY A 518 22.93 8.16 43.58
C GLY A 518 22.92 9.60 44.12
N GLN A 519 24.06 10.06 44.66
CA GLN A 519 24.24 11.40 45.27
C GLN A 519 23.25 11.72 46.40
N GLY A 520 22.84 10.72 47.19
CA GLY A 520 21.91 10.91 48.31
C GLY A 520 20.44 11.14 47.93
N LYS A 521 20.08 11.01 46.64
CA LYS A 521 18.69 11.12 46.17
C LYS A 521 18.02 9.75 46.10
N GLN A 522 16.75 9.71 46.47
CA GLN A 522 15.91 8.52 46.44
C GLN A 522 14.71 8.75 45.51
N ALA A 523 14.33 7.75 44.75
CA ALA A 523 13.11 7.72 43.95
C ALA A 523 12.16 6.67 44.49
N LYS A 524 10.93 7.07 44.82
CA LYS A 524 9.85 6.16 45.14
C LYS A 524 9.11 5.82 43.84
N LEU A 525 8.91 4.54 43.56
CA LEU A 525 8.02 4.12 42.48
C LEU A 525 6.59 4.54 42.80
N LEU A 526 5.88 5.05 41.79
CA LEU A 526 4.47 5.35 41.91
C LEU A 526 3.70 4.09 42.33
N GLN A 527 2.68 4.27 43.17
CA GLN A 527 1.72 3.19 43.39
C GLN A 527 0.96 2.93 42.08
N LEU A 528 0.42 1.72 41.90
CA LEU A 528 -0.24 1.34 40.65
C LEU A 528 -1.36 2.32 40.26
N GLN A 529 -2.14 2.79 41.24
CA GLN A 529 -3.20 3.78 41.04
C GLN A 529 -2.67 5.15 40.58
N ASP A 530 -1.57 5.61 41.17
CA ASP A 530 -0.92 6.89 40.79
C ASP A 530 -0.28 6.81 39.41
N TYR A 531 0.29 5.66 39.07
CA TYR A 531 0.84 5.36 37.75
C TYR A 531 -0.23 5.38 36.66
N GLU A 532 -1.37 4.72 36.91
CA GLU A 532 -2.53 4.73 36.00
C GLU A 532 -3.06 6.15 35.77
N ALA A 533 -3.19 6.95 36.84
CA ALA A 533 -3.60 8.34 36.75
C ALA A 533 -2.60 9.20 35.95
N HIS A 534 -1.30 9.02 36.20
CA HIS A 534 -0.22 9.70 35.48
C HIS A 534 -0.27 9.38 33.99
N CYS A 535 -0.34 8.10 33.62
CA CYS A 535 -0.36 7.69 32.23
C CYS A 535 -1.56 8.27 31.47
N ASN A 536 -2.74 8.26 32.10
CA ASN A 536 -3.95 8.84 31.54
C ASN A 536 -3.89 10.37 31.39
N LYS A 537 -3.12 11.08 32.21
CA LYS A 537 -2.94 12.53 32.10
C LYS A 537 -2.04 12.91 30.92
N TYR A 538 -0.86 12.32 30.82
CA TYR A 538 0.17 12.74 29.86
C TYR A 538 0.08 12.04 28.50
N PHE A 539 -0.35 10.77 28.45
CA PHE A 539 -0.37 9.98 27.21
C PHE A 539 -1.76 9.83 26.57
N LYS A 540 -2.78 10.58 27.04
CA LYS A 540 -4.16 10.52 26.54
C LYS A 540 -4.27 10.65 25.02
N LYS A 541 -3.46 11.54 24.43
CA LYS A 541 -3.43 11.80 22.98
C LYS A 541 -2.75 10.67 22.19
N ASN A 542 -1.80 9.96 22.79
CA ASN A 542 -1.07 8.85 22.17
C ASN A 542 -1.57 7.49 22.67
N ARG A 543 -2.79 7.10 22.22
CA ARG A 543 -3.46 5.87 22.66
C ARG A 543 -2.64 4.59 22.45
N ALA A 544 -1.81 4.53 21.41
CA ALA A 544 -0.97 3.37 21.14
C ALA A 544 0.12 3.17 22.21
N LYS A 545 0.70 4.28 22.69
CA LYS A 545 1.67 4.26 23.79
C LYS A 545 0.97 4.02 25.13
N LEU A 546 -0.14 4.70 25.38
CA LEU A 546 -0.96 4.52 26.59
C LEU A 546 -1.38 3.06 26.79
N LYS A 547 -1.86 2.40 25.72
CA LYS A 547 -2.24 0.98 25.77
C LYS A 547 -1.07 0.09 26.18
N LYS A 548 0.16 0.36 25.72
CA LYS A 548 1.35 -0.41 26.09
C LYS A 548 1.77 -0.19 27.53
N LEU A 549 1.69 1.05 28.02
CA LEU A 549 2.02 1.42 29.41
C LEU A 549 1.12 0.67 30.40
N LEU A 550 -0.15 0.49 30.03
CA LEU A 550 -1.18 -0.13 30.87
C LEU A 550 -1.44 -1.61 30.52
N SER A 551 -0.58 -2.23 29.72
CA SER A 551 -0.68 -3.64 29.34
C SER A 551 0.18 -4.49 30.27
N GLU A 552 -0.44 -5.44 30.97
CA GLU A 552 0.29 -6.47 31.73
C GLU A 552 0.93 -7.46 30.77
N GLU A 553 0.20 -7.91 29.74
CA GLU A 553 0.68 -8.87 28.74
C GLU A 553 1.20 -8.20 27.47
N VAL A 554 1.95 -8.96 26.67
CA VAL A 554 2.39 -8.53 25.34
C VAL A 554 1.19 -8.54 24.38
N PRO A 555 0.84 -7.42 23.72
CA PRO A 555 -0.26 -7.40 22.77
C PRO A 555 -0.02 -8.38 21.61
N GLU A 556 -0.87 -9.41 21.49
CA GLU A 556 -0.92 -10.23 20.29
C GLU A 556 -1.54 -9.44 19.13
N GLY A 557 -0.73 -9.21 18.09
CA GLY A 557 -1.23 -8.68 16.82
C GLY A 557 -1.13 -7.17 16.69
N PHE A 558 0.07 -6.66 16.39
CA PHE A 558 0.22 -5.32 15.80
C PHE A 558 1.35 -5.21 14.77
N ILE A 559 1.68 -6.31 14.07
CA ILE A 559 2.68 -6.29 12.99
C ILE A 559 2.06 -5.90 11.63
N GLU A 560 0.74 -5.98 11.45
CA GLU A 560 0.15 -6.01 10.09
C GLU A 560 -0.39 -4.68 9.52
N ARG A 561 -0.41 -3.56 10.24
CA ARG A 561 -1.18 -2.38 9.80
C ARG A 561 -0.48 -1.34 8.91
N GLN A 562 0.79 -1.50 8.57
CA GLN A 562 1.49 -0.56 7.68
C GLN A 562 1.68 -1.01 6.22
N LEU A 563 1.22 -2.22 5.82
CA LEU A 563 1.64 -2.82 4.54
C LEU A 563 0.52 -3.10 3.51
N ASN A 564 -0.72 -2.65 3.74
CA ASN A 564 -1.87 -3.24 3.04
C ASN A 564 -1.99 -2.95 1.53
N ASP A 565 -1.63 -1.76 1.04
CA ASP A 565 -1.78 -1.47 -0.41
C ASP A 565 -0.51 -1.77 -1.23
N SER A 566 0.56 -2.18 -0.54
CA SER A 566 1.84 -2.53 -1.17
C SER A 566 1.92 -4.00 -1.61
N ARG A 567 0.94 -4.84 -1.22
CA ARG A 567 0.94 -6.31 -1.39
C ARG A 567 0.86 -6.77 -2.85
N TYR A 568 0.00 -6.18 -3.70
CA TYR A 568 -0.35 -6.82 -4.97
C TYR A 568 0.81 -6.97 -5.97
N ILE A 569 1.55 -5.90 -6.28
CA ILE A 569 2.65 -5.94 -7.27
C ILE A 569 3.81 -6.78 -6.76
N SER A 570 4.15 -6.59 -5.47
CA SER A 570 5.20 -7.36 -4.83
C SER A 570 4.82 -8.84 -4.76
N LYS A 571 3.57 -9.18 -4.46
CA LYS A 571 3.06 -10.56 -4.49
C LYS A 571 3.08 -11.13 -5.91
N LEU A 572 2.73 -10.33 -6.93
CA LEU A 572 2.75 -10.74 -8.33
C LEU A 572 4.18 -11.04 -8.82
N ILE A 573 5.11 -10.10 -8.64
CA ILE A 573 6.52 -10.28 -9.04
C ILE A 573 7.16 -11.41 -8.26
N LYS A 574 6.96 -11.46 -6.93
CA LYS A 574 7.44 -12.57 -6.11
C LYS A 574 6.90 -13.90 -6.60
N GLY A 575 5.60 -14.00 -6.87
CA GLY A 575 4.99 -15.23 -7.36
C GLY A 575 5.58 -15.66 -8.70
N LEU A 576 5.69 -14.73 -9.67
CA LEU A 576 6.25 -15.04 -11.00
C LEU A 576 7.72 -15.44 -10.94
N LEU A 577 8.54 -14.73 -10.17
CA LEU A 577 9.96 -15.07 -10.00
C LEU A 577 10.15 -16.33 -9.14
N SER A 578 9.22 -16.61 -8.22
CA SER A 578 9.23 -17.86 -7.45
C SER A 578 9.08 -19.06 -8.37
N ASN A 579 8.37 -18.95 -9.49
CA ASN A 579 8.27 -20.06 -10.45
C ASN A 579 9.65 -20.47 -11.01
N ILE A 580 10.65 -19.57 -11.01
CA ILE A 580 11.98 -19.80 -11.60
C ILE A 580 12.93 -20.51 -10.62
N VAL A 581 12.93 -20.12 -9.34
CA VAL A 581 13.90 -20.61 -8.33
C VAL A 581 13.31 -21.58 -7.31
N ARG A 582 12.07 -22.01 -7.54
CA ARG A 582 11.35 -22.93 -6.65
C ARG A 582 11.89 -24.36 -6.75
N GLU A 583 11.95 -25.02 -5.60
CA GLU A 583 12.27 -26.44 -5.49
C GLU A 583 11.04 -27.32 -5.67
N GLU A 584 11.24 -28.57 -6.11
CA GLU A 584 10.15 -29.54 -6.26
C GLU A 584 9.53 -29.88 -4.89
N GLY A 585 8.20 -29.86 -4.79
CA GLY A 585 7.46 -30.10 -3.54
C GLY A 585 7.19 -28.87 -2.67
N GLU A 586 7.75 -27.70 -3.00
CA GLU A 586 7.49 -26.46 -2.25
C GLU A 586 6.05 -25.96 -2.49
N GLN A 587 5.22 -25.92 -1.44
CA GLN A 587 3.82 -25.46 -1.53
C GLN A 587 3.60 -23.98 -1.14
N GLU A 588 4.63 -23.31 -0.62
CA GLU A 588 4.49 -21.91 -0.21
C GLU A 588 4.30 -20.98 -1.42
N ALA A 589 3.51 -19.91 -1.30
CA ALA A 589 3.25 -19.01 -2.42
C ALA A 589 4.48 -18.21 -2.89
N THR A 590 5.49 -18.02 -2.03
CA THR A 590 6.77 -17.39 -2.37
C THR A 590 7.88 -18.39 -2.08
N SER A 591 8.79 -18.58 -3.03
CA SER A 591 9.88 -19.52 -2.82
C SER A 591 10.89 -19.02 -1.79
N LYS A 592 11.47 -19.92 -0.99
CA LYS A 592 12.57 -19.64 -0.05
C LYS A 592 13.84 -19.07 -0.71
N ASN A 593 13.98 -19.26 -2.03
CA ASN A 593 15.10 -18.76 -2.84
C ASN A 593 14.83 -17.35 -3.43
N ILE A 594 13.69 -16.74 -3.09
CA ILE A 594 13.42 -15.32 -3.36
C ILE A 594 13.78 -14.47 -2.15
N VAL A 595 14.82 -13.64 -2.30
CA VAL A 595 15.29 -12.75 -1.23
C VAL A 595 14.84 -11.33 -1.50
N THR A 596 14.18 -10.71 -0.52
CA THR A 596 13.79 -9.30 -0.64
C THR A 596 14.69 -8.38 0.15
N VAL A 597 15.32 -7.45 -0.56
CA VAL A 597 16.23 -6.45 0.00
C VAL A 597 15.50 -5.11 0.13
N THR A 598 15.80 -4.36 1.20
CA THR A 598 15.29 -3.01 1.38
C THR A 598 16.34 -1.99 0.93
N GLY A 599 15.90 -0.86 0.36
CA GLY A 599 16.83 0.18 -0.08
C GLY A 599 17.71 0.77 1.03
N ALA A 600 17.29 0.66 2.30
CA ALA A 600 18.12 1.03 3.45
C ALA A 600 19.34 0.11 3.59
N ILE A 601 19.14 -1.21 3.41
CA ILE A 601 20.23 -2.20 3.39
C ILE A 601 21.16 -1.93 2.21
N THR A 602 20.60 -1.77 1.00
CA THR A 602 21.38 -1.44 -0.21
C THR A 602 22.23 -0.20 0.02
N SER A 603 21.65 0.88 0.55
CA SER A 603 22.35 2.15 0.79
C SER A 603 23.45 2.02 1.84
N LYS A 604 23.21 1.26 2.91
CA LYS A 604 24.20 1.05 3.98
C LYS A 604 25.41 0.25 3.47
N LEU A 605 25.17 -0.84 2.74
CA LEU A 605 26.24 -1.67 2.18
C LEU A 605 27.00 -0.93 1.08
N LYS A 606 26.31 -0.15 0.24
CA LYS A 606 26.95 0.73 -0.76
C LYS A 606 28.00 1.66 -0.15
N GLN A 607 27.66 2.26 0.99
CA GLN A 607 28.56 3.15 1.72
C GLN A 607 29.72 2.36 2.34
N ASP A 608 29.43 1.30 3.07
CA ASP A 608 30.44 0.56 3.82
C ASP A 608 31.41 -0.21 2.90
N TRP A 609 30.97 -0.62 1.71
CA TRP A 609 31.84 -1.22 0.70
C TRP A 609 32.68 -0.22 -0.10
N GLY A 610 32.44 1.09 0.03
CA GLY A 610 33.19 2.13 -0.69
C GLY A 610 32.73 2.38 -2.13
N LEU A 611 31.56 1.88 -2.53
CA LEU A 611 31.03 2.02 -3.89
C LEU A 611 30.55 3.45 -4.21
N ASN A 612 30.24 4.26 -3.19
CA ASN A 612 29.92 5.68 -3.40
C ASN A 612 31.10 6.45 -3.99
N ASP A 613 32.33 6.13 -3.58
CA ASP A 613 33.52 6.81 -4.08
C ASP A 613 33.80 6.42 -5.53
N LYS A 614 33.64 5.14 -5.87
CA LYS A 614 33.74 4.68 -7.26
C LYS A 614 32.65 5.26 -8.15
N TRP A 615 31.44 5.42 -7.63
CA TRP A 615 30.38 6.14 -8.35
C TRP A 615 30.77 7.61 -8.58
N ASN A 616 31.41 8.27 -7.60
CA ASN A 616 31.88 9.64 -7.73
C ASN A 616 32.93 9.77 -8.84
N GLU A 617 33.86 8.81 -8.96
CA GLU A 617 34.85 8.75 -10.04
C GLU A 617 34.18 8.64 -11.42
N ILE A 618 33.17 7.77 -11.57
CA ILE A 618 32.46 7.55 -12.85
C ILE A 618 31.77 8.82 -13.34
N VAL A 619 31.21 9.62 -12.43
CA VAL A 619 30.50 10.86 -12.81
C VAL A 619 31.40 12.10 -12.82
N ALA A 620 32.59 12.04 -12.21
CA ALA A 620 33.52 13.17 -12.12
C ALA A 620 33.84 13.86 -13.45
N PRO A 621 34.00 13.17 -14.60
CA PRO A 621 34.24 13.83 -15.89
C PRO A 621 33.20 14.89 -16.25
N ARG A 622 31.93 14.69 -15.85
CA ARG A 622 30.86 15.66 -16.10
C ARG A 622 31.05 16.96 -15.30
N PHE A 623 31.51 16.85 -14.06
CA PHE A 623 31.77 17.99 -13.19
C PHE A 623 33.04 18.74 -13.62
N LYS A 624 34.09 18.03 -14.05
CA LYS A 624 35.29 18.64 -14.65
C LYS A 624 34.92 19.48 -15.88
N ARG A 625 34.12 18.92 -16.79
CA ARG A 625 33.61 19.64 -17.96
C ARG A 625 32.77 20.87 -17.58
N LEU A 626 31.99 20.82 -16.49
CA LEU A 626 31.23 21.99 -16.02
C LEU A 626 32.15 23.11 -15.51
N ASN A 627 33.20 22.78 -14.76
CA ASN A 627 34.23 23.74 -14.37
C ASN A 627 34.90 24.39 -15.58
N GLU A 628 35.23 23.61 -16.62
CA GLU A 628 35.81 24.11 -17.87
C GLU A 628 34.85 25.09 -18.60
N ILE A 629 33.58 24.73 -18.74
CA ILE A 629 32.57 25.56 -19.42
C ILE A 629 32.31 26.86 -18.66
N THR A 630 32.23 26.79 -17.33
CA THR A 630 31.93 27.95 -16.48
C THR A 630 33.16 28.75 -16.09
N GLN A 631 34.36 28.29 -16.47
CA GLN A 631 35.65 28.85 -16.04
C GLN A 631 35.72 29.05 -14.52
N SER A 632 35.14 28.11 -13.76
CA SER A 632 35.03 28.17 -12.30
C SER A 632 35.51 26.87 -11.65
N ASN A 633 35.65 26.88 -10.32
CA ASN A 633 35.91 25.66 -9.53
C ASN A 633 34.67 25.25 -8.69
N ASP A 634 33.51 25.76 -9.05
CA ASP A 634 32.30 25.66 -8.23
C ASP A 634 31.69 24.25 -8.25
N PHE A 635 31.95 23.47 -9.31
CA PHE A 635 31.45 22.11 -9.49
C PHE A 635 32.45 21.03 -9.02
N GLY A 636 33.59 21.41 -8.46
CA GLY A 636 34.51 20.49 -7.81
C GLY A 636 35.98 20.92 -7.90
N PHE A 637 36.84 20.21 -7.19
CA PHE A 637 38.28 20.47 -7.16
C PHE A 637 39.07 19.17 -6.99
N TRP A 638 40.34 19.19 -7.39
CA TRP A 638 41.27 18.10 -7.11
C TRP A 638 41.72 18.16 -5.65
N ASP A 639 41.50 17.10 -4.88
CA ASP A 639 41.98 17.00 -3.51
C ASP A 639 43.21 16.08 -3.47
N SER A 640 44.37 16.68 -3.23
CA SER A 640 45.66 16.00 -3.12
C SER A 640 45.73 15.03 -1.93
N LYS A 641 44.95 15.23 -0.85
CA LYS A 641 44.96 14.36 0.34
C LYS A 641 44.35 12.99 0.08
N VAL A 642 43.35 12.92 -0.79
CA VAL A 642 42.67 11.67 -1.18
C VAL A 642 43.01 11.25 -2.60
N ASN A 643 43.89 12.01 -3.27
CA ASN A 643 44.30 11.81 -4.66
C ASN A 643 43.10 11.59 -5.62
N ALA A 644 42.04 12.39 -5.44
CA ALA A 644 40.79 12.22 -6.16
C ALA A 644 40.07 13.56 -6.42
N PHE A 645 39.30 13.62 -7.51
CA PHE A 645 38.48 14.77 -7.83
C PHE A 645 37.21 14.79 -6.96
N ARG A 646 37.08 15.79 -6.09
CA ARG A 646 35.88 16.01 -5.29
C ARG A 646 34.87 16.82 -6.07
N THR A 647 33.79 16.17 -6.49
CA THR A 647 32.64 16.86 -7.09
C THR A 647 31.90 17.69 -6.05
N ARG A 648 31.49 18.90 -6.40
CA ARG A 648 30.62 19.76 -5.59
C ARG A 648 29.46 20.26 -6.45
N VAL A 649 28.39 20.70 -5.80
CA VAL A 649 27.31 21.45 -6.45
C VAL A 649 27.16 22.75 -5.69
N PRO A 650 27.10 23.91 -6.37
CA PRO A 650 26.79 25.20 -5.74
C PRO A 650 25.49 25.12 -4.95
N ASP A 651 25.42 25.80 -3.81
CA ASP A 651 24.24 25.70 -2.94
C ASP A 651 22.95 26.21 -3.63
N GLU A 652 23.07 27.20 -4.51
CA GLU A 652 21.97 27.72 -5.35
C GLU A 652 21.39 26.66 -6.30
N LEU A 653 22.24 25.75 -6.78
CA LEU A 653 21.88 24.68 -7.72
C LEU A 653 21.65 23.34 -7.02
N ALA A 654 21.86 23.26 -5.70
CA ALA A 654 21.72 22.04 -4.93
C ALA A 654 20.25 21.65 -4.73
N ARG A 655 19.32 22.62 -4.76
CA ARG A 655 17.89 22.39 -4.53
C ARG A 655 17.31 21.48 -5.63
N GLY A 656 16.83 20.30 -5.25
CA GLY A 656 16.25 19.32 -6.16
C GLY A 656 17.27 18.55 -7.00
N PHE A 657 18.58 18.75 -6.75
CA PHE A 657 19.63 18.04 -7.45
C PHE A 657 19.98 16.73 -6.75
N ASN A 658 19.94 15.62 -7.50
CA ASN A 658 20.38 14.32 -6.99
C ASN A 658 21.52 13.75 -7.85
N LYS A 659 22.72 13.73 -7.27
CA LYS A 659 23.94 13.21 -7.92
C LYS A 659 23.81 11.74 -8.38
N LYS A 660 23.00 10.92 -7.71
CA LYS A 660 22.75 9.53 -8.13
C LYS A 660 22.03 9.47 -9.48
N ARG A 661 21.17 10.44 -9.79
CA ARG A 661 20.22 10.39 -10.92
C ARG A 661 20.75 11.00 -12.22
N ILE A 662 21.95 11.59 -12.21
CA ILE A 662 22.55 12.19 -13.41
C ILE A 662 23.04 11.14 -14.42
N ASP A 663 23.15 9.87 -14.01
CA ASP A 663 23.63 8.77 -14.84
C ASP A 663 22.84 7.49 -14.52
N HIS A 664 22.27 6.83 -15.54
CA HIS A 664 21.41 5.65 -15.38
C HIS A 664 22.13 4.39 -14.88
N ARG A 665 23.47 4.34 -14.97
CA ARG A 665 24.27 3.20 -14.48
C ARG A 665 24.12 2.94 -12.98
N HIS A 666 23.55 3.90 -12.22
CA HIS A 666 23.27 3.68 -10.80
C HIS A 666 22.30 2.53 -10.56
N HIS A 667 21.41 2.21 -11.50
CA HIS A 667 20.51 1.06 -11.40
C HIS A 667 21.29 -0.26 -11.44
N ALA A 668 22.29 -0.36 -12.31
CA ALA A 668 23.17 -1.54 -12.39
C ALA A 668 24.04 -1.67 -11.14
N LEU A 669 24.54 -0.54 -10.61
CA LEU A 669 25.27 -0.52 -9.34
C LEU A 669 24.41 -1.00 -8.17
N ASP A 670 23.16 -0.54 -8.07
CA ASP A 670 22.25 -0.97 -7.03
C ASP A 670 21.90 -2.48 -7.21
N ALA A 671 21.71 -2.95 -8.44
CA ALA A 671 21.47 -4.37 -8.75
C ALA A 671 22.64 -5.28 -8.34
N LEU A 672 23.89 -4.85 -8.59
CA LEU A 672 25.09 -5.55 -8.14
C LEU A 672 25.12 -5.69 -6.62
N ILE A 673 24.78 -4.61 -5.90
CA ILE A 673 24.75 -4.62 -4.43
C ILE A 673 23.68 -5.59 -3.94
N ILE A 674 22.47 -5.52 -4.51
CA ILE A 674 21.34 -6.41 -4.18
C ILE A 674 21.74 -7.88 -4.36
N ALA A 675 22.40 -8.22 -5.47
CA ALA A 675 22.88 -9.58 -5.73
C ALA A 675 23.92 -10.04 -4.69
N ALA A 676 24.80 -9.15 -4.23
CA ALA A 676 25.82 -9.46 -3.23
C ALA A 676 25.31 -9.45 -1.76
N VAL A 677 24.06 -9.04 -1.51
CA VAL A 677 23.46 -9.06 -0.17
C VAL A 677 23.07 -10.50 0.19
N THR A 678 23.52 -11.00 1.35
CA THR A 678 23.14 -12.32 1.87
C THR A 678 22.00 -12.21 2.89
N LYS A 679 21.35 -13.35 3.19
CA LYS A 679 20.36 -13.46 4.29
C LYS A 679 20.95 -13.00 5.64
N ASP A 680 22.25 -13.24 5.87
CA ASP A 680 22.96 -12.77 7.07
C ASP A 680 23.07 -11.24 7.14
N HIS A 681 23.38 -10.57 6.02
CA HIS A 681 23.37 -9.10 5.97
C HIS A 681 21.99 -8.55 6.35
N ILE A 682 20.92 -9.16 5.84
CA ILE A 682 19.53 -8.75 6.12
C ILE A 682 19.21 -8.95 7.60
N ASN A 683 19.49 -10.13 8.14
CA ASN A 683 19.24 -10.48 9.54
C ASN A 683 20.00 -9.55 10.49
N TYR A 684 21.26 -9.27 10.20
CA TYR A 684 22.10 -8.40 11.03
C TYR A 684 21.69 -6.92 10.96
N ILE A 685 21.41 -6.37 9.79
CA ILE A 685 20.99 -4.96 9.70
C ILE A 685 19.60 -4.78 10.32
N THR A 686 18.73 -5.78 10.17
CA THR A 686 17.42 -5.79 10.85
C THR A 686 17.58 -5.91 12.37
N SER A 687 18.52 -6.72 12.86
CA SER A 687 18.81 -6.83 14.29
C SER A 687 19.35 -5.52 14.88
N ILE A 688 20.21 -4.78 14.16
CA ILE A 688 20.66 -3.45 14.57
C ILE A 688 19.48 -2.48 14.70
N ASN A 689 18.61 -2.43 13.68
CA ASN A 689 17.44 -1.55 13.69
C ASN A 689 16.44 -1.91 14.80
N THR A 690 16.40 -3.19 15.17
CA THR A 690 15.58 -3.72 16.27
C THR A 690 16.39 -3.88 17.57
N GLN A 691 17.56 -3.25 17.70
CA GLN A 691 18.46 -3.24 18.88
C GLN A 691 18.80 -4.60 19.51
N ARG A 692 18.56 -5.72 18.81
CA ARG A 692 18.96 -7.05 19.26
C ARG A 692 20.48 -7.20 19.10
N LYS A 693 21.17 -7.52 20.19
CA LYS A 693 22.62 -7.80 20.16
C LYS A 693 22.89 -9.20 19.60
N ASN A 694 23.15 -9.30 18.29
CA ASN A 694 23.64 -10.54 17.69
C ASN A 694 25.16 -10.45 17.45
N HIS A 695 25.94 -10.68 18.51
CA HIS A 695 27.39 -10.55 18.49
C HIS A 695 28.08 -11.51 17.50
N ALA A 696 27.49 -12.70 17.25
CA ALA A 696 28.05 -13.70 16.35
C ALA A 696 28.13 -13.22 14.89
N LEU A 697 27.16 -12.44 14.42
CA LEU A 697 27.15 -11.91 13.05
C LEU A 697 28.08 -10.70 12.87
N VAL A 698 28.51 -10.05 13.95
CA VAL A 698 29.38 -8.87 13.88
C VAL A 698 30.74 -9.23 13.30
N SER A 699 31.41 -10.24 13.87
CA SER A 699 32.73 -10.69 13.42
C SER A 699 32.69 -11.35 12.05
N LYS A 700 31.58 -12.03 11.71
CA LYS A 700 31.38 -12.64 10.39
C LYS A 700 31.26 -11.62 9.27
N LEU A 701 30.55 -10.50 9.52
CA LEU A 701 30.15 -9.56 8.46
C LEU A 701 30.94 -8.25 8.47
N ARG A 702 31.62 -7.89 9.57
CA ARG A 702 32.25 -6.56 9.72
C ARG A 702 33.67 -6.66 10.26
N LYS A 703 34.48 -5.70 9.81
CA LYS A 703 35.81 -5.45 10.38
C LYS A 703 35.64 -5.01 11.84
N VAL A 704 36.32 -5.69 12.77
CA VAL A 704 36.31 -5.37 14.20
C VAL A 704 37.61 -4.66 14.55
N LYS A 705 37.52 -3.51 15.23
CA LYS A 705 38.67 -2.86 15.85
C LYS A 705 38.51 -2.88 17.36
N VAL A 706 39.51 -3.36 18.07
CA VAL A 706 39.60 -3.22 19.52
C VAL A 706 40.06 -1.80 19.82
N ILE A 707 39.27 -1.07 20.60
CA ILE A 707 39.69 0.21 21.17
C ILE A 707 39.79 0.07 22.68
N GLU A 708 40.78 0.72 23.25
CA GLU A 708 40.94 0.83 24.70
C GLU A 708 40.18 2.08 25.15
N LYS A 709 39.20 1.88 26.03
CA LYS A 709 38.42 2.97 26.61
C LYS A 709 38.61 2.95 28.11
N VAL A 710 39.08 4.06 28.66
CA VAL A 710 39.18 4.27 30.10
C VAL A 710 37.76 4.36 30.67
N ASP A 711 37.44 3.48 31.60
CA ASP A 711 36.18 3.54 32.34
C ASP A 711 36.20 4.79 33.23
N LYS A 712 35.31 5.75 32.96
CA LYS A 712 35.26 7.03 33.68
C LYS A 712 34.93 6.87 35.17
N LYS A 713 34.43 5.71 35.61
CA LYS A 713 34.09 5.43 37.01
C LYS A 713 35.19 4.69 37.77
N THR A 714 35.97 3.82 37.11
CA THR A 714 36.96 2.96 37.79
C THR A 714 38.41 3.24 37.39
N GLY A 715 38.66 4.05 36.34
CA GLY A 715 40.00 4.33 35.84
C GLY A 715 40.64 3.18 35.05
N GLU A 716 39.97 2.02 34.95
CA GLU A 716 40.49 0.85 34.25
C GLU A 716 40.37 0.95 32.73
N ILE A 717 41.35 0.40 32.02
CA ILE A 717 41.35 0.32 30.55
C ILE A 717 40.49 -0.88 30.12
N LYS A 718 39.28 -0.63 29.64
CA LYS A 718 38.42 -1.65 29.04
C LYS A 718 38.66 -1.74 27.54
N LYS A 719 39.01 -2.94 27.06
CA LYS A 719 39.09 -3.26 25.63
C LYS A 719 37.68 -3.48 25.07
N ILE A 720 37.19 -2.53 24.28
CA ILE A 720 35.89 -2.58 23.63
C ILE A 720 36.06 -2.89 22.15
N GLN A 721 35.40 -3.93 21.67
CA GLN A 721 35.32 -4.25 20.25
C GLN A 721 34.29 -3.36 19.54
N ILE A 722 34.74 -2.55 18.58
CA ILE A 722 33.87 -1.71 17.75
C ILE A 722 33.83 -2.26 16.33
N ALA A 723 32.61 -2.53 15.85
CA ALA A 723 32.35 -2.90 14.46
C ALA A 723 32.49 -1.68 13.53
N LYS A 724 33.29 -1.80 12.48
CA LYS A 724 33.56 -0.78 11.46
C LYS A 724 32.80 -1.10 10.16
N ALA A 725 33.43 -1.02 9.00
CA ALA A 725 32.79 -1.30 7.72
C ALA A 725 32.50 -2.80 7.55
N PHE A 726 31.51 -3.13 6.73
CA PHE A 726 31.26 -4.51 6.28
C PHE A 726 32.45 -5.04 5.46
N HIS A 727 32.67 -6.34 5.52
CA HIS A 727 33.57 -7.02 4.60
C HIS A 727 33.02 -6.89 3.17
N GLN A 728 33.92 -6.64 2.22
CA GLN A 728 33.56 -6.67 0.81
C GLN A 728 33.27 -8.11 0.38
N PRO A 729 32.38 -8.32 -0.61
CA PRO A 729 32.08 -9.67 -1.11
C PRO A 729 33.31 -10.44 -1.59
N TRP A 730 34.27 -9.74 -2.22
CA TRP A 730 35.60 -10.24 -2.58
C TRP A 730 36.63 -9.10 -2.57
N SER A 731 37.93 -9.43 -2.64
CA SER A 731 39.04 -8.49 -2.41
C SER A 731 39.08 -7.28 -3.34
N ASN A 732 38.77 -7.46 -4.63
CA ASN A 732 38.80 -6.40 -5.65
C ASN A 732 37.42 -5.86 -6.03
N PHE A 733 36.39 -6.14 -5.21
CA PHE A 733 34.99 -5.84 -5.50
C PHE A 733 34.72 -4.44 -6.04
N THR A 734 35.28 -3.39 -5.40
CA THR A 734 35.05 -2.00 -5.82
C THR A 734 35.66 -1.67 -7.17
N THR A 735 36.80 -2.27 -7.50
CA THR A 735 37.50 -2.05 -8.77
C THR A 735 36.76 -2.76 -9.89
N ASP A 736 36.38 -4.02 -9.67
CA ASP A 736 35.63 -4.81 -10.64
C ASP A 736 34.26 -4.20 -10.91
N ALA A 737 33.58 -3.72 -9.86
CA ALA A 737 32.32 -2.98 -9.99
C ALA A 737 32.47 -1.74 -10.88
N LYS A 738 33.54 -0.96 -10.70
CA LYS A 738 33.80 0.22 -11.52
C LYS A 738 34.02 -0.17 -12.99
N VAL A 739 34.91 -1.12 -13.26
CA VAL A 739 35.22 -1.59 -14.62
C VAL A 739 33.97 -2.12 -15.30
N GLY A 740 33.16 -2.91 -14.59
CA GLY A 740 31.88 -3.41 -15.07
C GLY A 740 30.92 -2.28 -15.45
N LEU A 741 30.77 -1.26 -14.59
CA LEU A 741 29.91 -0.11 -14.85
C LEU A 741 30.39 0.76 -16.02
N GLU A 742 31.70 0.91 -16.20
CA GLU A 742 32.29 1.68 -17.31
C GLU A 742 32.04 1.03 -18.67
N ARG A 743 31.93 -0.31 -18.71
CA ARG A 743 31.57 -1.06 -19.93
C ARG A 743 30.09 -0.96 -20.31
N ILE A 744 29.23 -0.46 -19.42
CA ILE A 744 27.79 -0.34 -19.70
C ILE A 744 27.53 0.85 -20.63
N VAL A 745 26.99 0.56 -21.81
CA VAL A 745 26.50 1.58 -22.74
C VAL A 745 25.10 2.02 -22.31
N VAL A 746 24.96 3.30 -21.96
CA VAL A 746 23.66 3.90 -21.63
C VAL A 746 22.96 4.35 -22.91
N SER A 747 21.91 3.61 -23.29
CA SER A 747 21.05 3.99 -24.42
C SER A 747 19.81 4.73 -23.93
N PHE A 748 19.54 5.89 -24.54
CA PHE A 748 18.32 6.65 -24.30
C PHE A 748 17.30 6.30 -25.38
N LYS A 749 16.24 5.58 -25.00
CA LYS A 749 15.14 5.30 -25.92
C LYS A 749 14.42 6.61 -26.26
N GLN A 750 14.62 7.11 -27.47
CA GLN A 750 13.86 8.24 -27.97
C GLN A 750 12.40 7.80 -28.19
N ASN A 751 11.46 8.34 -27.39
CA ASN A 751 10.03 8.09 -27.53
C ASN A 751 9.42 8.91 -28.70
N LEU A 752 10.07 8.86 -29.87
CA LEU A 752 9.65 9.57 -31.09
C LEU A 752 8.71 8.74 -31.97
N ARG A 753 8.39 7.49 -31.61
CA ARG A 753 7.46 6.65 -32.39
C ARG A 753 6.05 7.23 -32.40
N VAL A 754 5.73 8.00 -33.44
CA VAL A 754 4.38 8.47 -33.76
C VAL A 754 3.54 7.32 -34.34
N ILE A 755 4.19 6.40 -35.05
CA ILE A 755 3.58 5.33 -35.84
C ILE A 755 4.09 3.95 -35.37
N ASN A 756 3.21 2.97 -35.21
CA ASN A 756 3.54 1.56 -34.92
C ASN A 756 2.81 0.61 -35.87
N LYS A 757 3.33 -0.60 -36.13
CA LYS A 757 2.56 -1.65 -36.81
C LYS A 757 1.35 -2.03 -35.96
N THR A 758 0.15 -2.05 -36.55
CA THR A 758 -1.08 -2.50 -35.87
C THR A 758 -1.04 -4.02 -35.69
N ASN A 759 -1.70 -4.51 -34.64
CA ASN A 759 -1.91 -5.94 -34.41
C ASN A 759 -3.41 -6.25 -34.40
N ASN A 760 -4.16 -5.59 -35.28
CA ASN A 760 -5.61 -5.70 -35.33
C ASN A 760 -5.99 -7.13 -35.72
N LYS A 761 -6.92 -7.69 -34.94
CA LYS A 761 -7.53 -8.98 -35.20
C LYS A 761 -9.04 -8.80 -35.25
N TYR A 762 -9.70 -9.47 -36.19
CA TYR A 762 -11.15 -9.44 -36.34
C TYR A 762 -11.70 -10.86 -36.30
N TRP A 763 -12.98 -11.00 -35.95
CA TRP A 763 -13.64 -12.29 -35.95
C TRP A 763 -14.00 -12.69 -37.38
N SER A 764 -13.47 -13.82 -37.83
CA SER A 764 -13.70 -14.36 -39.16
C SER A 764 -13.91 -15.87 -39.10
N TYR A 765 -14.80 -16.36 -39.97
CA TYR A 765 -14.93 -17.79 -40.27
C TYR A 765 -13.81 -18.29 -41.17
N LYS A 766 -12.97 -17.40 -41.70
CA LYS A 766 -11.80 -17.73 -42.53
C LYS A 766 -10.51 -17.44 -41.78
N ASP A 767 -9.49 -18.26 -42.00
CA ASP A 767 -8.13 -18.06 -41.47
C ASP A 767 -7.36 -16.97 -42.25
N GLU A 768 -6.07 -16.78 -41.92
CA GLU A 768 -5.22 -15.74 -42.50
C GLU A 768 -4.95 -15.96 -44.01
N ASN A 769 -5.12 -17.20 -44.49
CA ASN A 769 -4.95 -17.61 -45.88
C ASN A 769 -6.28 -17.69 -46.64
N GLY A 770 -7.40 -17.32 -46.02
CA GLY A 770 -8.73 -17.33 -46.63
C GLY A 770 -9.47 -18.67 -46.56
N LYS A 771 -8.93 -19.69 -45.88
CA LYS A 771 -9.56 -21.01 -45.73
C LYS A 771 -10.60 -21.02 -44.60
N LEU A 772 -11.71 -21.72 -44.80
CA LEU A 772 -12.79 -21.81 -43.80
C LEU A 772 -12.32 -22.58 -42.55
N ARG A 773 -12.58 -22.02 -41.37
CA ARG A 773 -12.33 -22.65 -40.08
C ARG A 773 -13.50 -23.53 -39.70
N LEU A 774 -13.22 -24.80 -39.44
CA LEU A 774 -14.19 -25.79 -38.98
C LEU A 774 -13.87 -26.20 -37.54
N ASP A 775 -14.88 -26.53 -36.75
CA ASP A 775 -14.70 -27.18 -35.45
C ASP A 775 -14.48 -28.70 -35.60
N LYS A 776 -14.38 -29.39 -34.47
CA LYS A 776 -14.14 -30.85 -34.44
C LYS A 776 -15.29 -31.65 -35.07
N GLU A 777 -16.46 -31.05 -35.21
CA GLU A 777 -17.68 -31.63 -35.77
C GLU A 777 -17.92 -31.19 -37.21
N GLY A 778 -17.01 -30.39 -37.80
CA GLY A 778 -17.11 -29.93 -39.18
C GLY A 778 -17.94 -28.67 -39.39
N HIS A 779 -18.39 -27.99 -38.35
CA HIS A 779 -19.18 -26.76 -38.46
C HIS A 779 -18.31 -25.50 -38.56
N PRO A 780 -18.73 -24.46 -39.30
CA PRO A 780 -17.99 -23.22 -39.42
C PRO A 780 -17.80 -22.51 -38.07
N LYS A 781 -16.55 -22.34 -37.66
CA LYS A 781 -16.17 -21.72 -36.38
C LYS A 781 -15.54 -20.36 -36.58
N LYS A 782 -16.11 -19.33 -35.94
CA LYS A 782 -15.51 -18.00 -35.87
C LYS A 782 -14.23 -18.05 -35.03
N GLY A 783 -13.14 -17.51 -35.56
CA GLY A 783 -11.90 -17.29 -34.82
C GLY A 783 -11.33 -15.89 -35.05
N LEU A 784 -10.32 -15.50 -34.28
CA LEU A 784 -9.58 -14.26 -34.49
C LEU A 784 -8.57 -14.43 -35.63
N THR A 785 -8.65 -13.55 -36.64
CA THR A 785 -7.76 -13.52 -37.81
C THR A 785 -7.04 -12.18 -37.86
N LYS A 786 -5.73 -12.17 -38.12
CA LYS A 786 -4.94 -10.95 -38.22
C LYS A 786 -5.30 -10.16 -39.47
N GLN A 787 -5.42 -8.84 -39.35
CA GLN A 787 -5.59 -7.96 -40.49
C GLN A 787 -4.24 -7.82 -41.22
N ILE A 788 -4.15 -8.42 -42.42
CA ILE A 788 -2.94 -8.39 -43.27
C ILE A 788 -3.10 -7.46 -44.50
N LYS A 789 -4.33 -7.08 -44.85
CA LYS A 789 -4.63 -6.24 -46.02
C LYS A 789 -4.57 -4.74 -45.65
N GLY A 790 -3.83 -3.94 -46.44
CA GLY A 790 -3.67 -2.48 -46.31
C GLY A 790 -2.48 -2.01 -45.45
N ASP A 791 -2.20 -0.70 -45.51
CA ASP A 791 -1.18 -0.04 -44.68
C ASP A 791 -1.64 0.04 -43.22
N ASN A 792 -1.18 -0.92 -42.44
CA ASN A 792 -1.70 -1.23 -41.10
C ASN A 792 -0.89 -0.54 -40.00
N TRP A 793 -0.94 0.79 -39.96
CA TRP A 793 -0.19 1.63 -39.02
C TRP A 793 -1.09 2.32 -37.96
N ALA A 794 -0.69 2.27 -36.69
CA ALA A 794 -1.36 2.90 -35.56
C ALA A 794 -0.67 4.21 -35.19
N ILE A 795 -1.43 5.32 -35.14
CA ILE A 795 -0.97 6.61 -34.65
C ILE A 795 -1.26 6.70 -33.15
N ARG A 796 -0.22 6.96 -32.32
CA ARG A 796 -0.34 6.98 -30.84
C ARG A 796 -0.29 8.36 -30.20
N LYS A 797 -0.05 9.43 -30.97
CA LYS A 797 -0.10 10.80 -30.45
C LYS A 797 -1.47 11.44 -30.75
N PRO A 798 -2.01 12.27 -29.83
CA PRO A 798 -3.15 13.12 -30.14
C PRO A 798 -2.81 13.97 -31.37
N LEU A 799 -3.67 13.94 -32.39
CA LEU A 799 -3.50 14.76 -33.59
C LEU A 799 -3.81 16.25 -33.33
N HIS A 800 -4.40 16.55 -32.18
CA HIS A 800 -4.79 17.89 -31.73
C HIS A 800 -4.69 17.99 -30.21
N ALA A 801 -4.58 19.21 -29.69
CA ALA A 801 -4.73 19.48 -28.26
C ALA A 801 -6.20 19.29 -27.84
N PRO A 802 -6.48 18.71 -26.65
CA PRO A 802 -7.83 18.35 -26.22
C PRO A 802 -8.74 19.56 -25.89
N LEU A 803 -8.19 20.79 -25.87
CA LEU A 803 -8.95 22.01 -25.65
C LEU A 803 -8.81 22.91 -26.89
N PRO A 804 -9.91 23.22 -27.62
CA PRO A 804 -9.88 24.32 -28.56
C PRO A 804 -9.71 25.62 -27.77
N TYR A 805 -8.66 26.40 -28.07
CA TYR A 805 -8.33 27.66 -27.39
C TYR A 805 -9.29 28.83 -27.75
N GLY A 806 -10.51 28.53 -28.19
CA GLY A 806 -11.50 29.48 -28.69
C GLY A 806 -12.04 29.10 -30.06
N GLU A 807 -13.23 29.58 -30.38
CA GLU A 807 -13.80 29.52 -31.72
C GLU A 807 -13.01 30.48 -32.62
N LYS A 808 -12.22 29.93 -33.54
CA LYS A 808 -11.72 30.70 -34.67
C LYS A 808 -12.78 30.59 -35.77
N GLU A 809 -13.55 31.65 -35.97
CA GLU A 809 -14.27 31.82 -37.22
C GLU A 809 -13.25 32.02 -38.33
N TYR A 810 -13.00 30.96 -39.07
CA TYR A 810 -12.26 31.07 -40.31
C TYR A 810 -13.21 31.63 -41.36
N SER A 811 -13.03 32.89 -41.74
CA SER A 811 -13.70 33.44 -42.91
C SER A 811 -13.06 32.83 -44.16
N PHE A 812 -13.65 31.78 -44.69
CA PHE A 812 -13.25 31.27 -45.99
C PHE A 812 -13.90 32.11 -47.08
N SER A 813 -13.11 32.66 -47.99
CA SER A 813 -13.66 33.27 -49.20
C SER A 813 -14.32 32.15 -50.02
N VAL A 814 -15.64 32.25 -50.26
CA VAL A 814 -16.32 31.37 -51.20
C VAL A 814 -15.88 31.81 -52.60
N LEU A 815 -14.90 31.10 -53.16
CA LEU A 815 -14.38 31.38 -54.49
C LEU A 815 -15.33 30.80 -55.54
N GLU A 816 -15.67 31.61 -56.53
CA GLU A 816 -16.56 31.18 -57.61
C GLU A 816 -15.72 30.40 -58.62
N ILE A 817 -16.04 29.11 -58.82
CA ILE A 817 -15.27 28.20 -59.69
C ILE A 817 -15.06 28.79 -61.09
N SER A 818 -16.06 29.52 -61.61
CA SER A 818 -16.04 30.16 -62.93
C SER A 818 -15.03 31.32 -63.04
N LYS A 819 -14.62 31.93 -61.92
CA LYS A 819 -13.69 33.07 -61.84
C LYS A 819 -12.32 32.66 -61.30
N ASP A 820 -12.24 31.62 -60.47
CA ASP A 820 -11.01 31.20 -59.79
C ASP A 820 -10.37 29.93 -60.37
N VAL A 821 -10.55 29.69 -61.67
CA VAL A 821 -10.04 28.53 -62.42
C VAL A 821 -8.51 28.33 -62.29
N GLY A 822 -7.74 29.38 -62.00
CA GLY A 822 -6.30 29.27 -61.72
C GLY A 822 -5.95 28.60 -60.38
N ARG A 823 -6.93 28.35 -59.51
CA ARG A 823 -6.76 27.81 -58.15
C ARG A 823 -7.41 26.43 -57.96
N ILE A 824 -7.47 25.61 -59.01
CA ILE A 824 -8.11 24.27 -58.99
C ILE A 824 -7.59 23.36 -57.87
N SER A 825 -6.31 23.49 -57.47
CA SER A 825 -5.72 22.70 -56.38
C SER A 825 -6.40 22.91 -55.01
N PHE A 826 -7.13 24.03 -54.82
CA PHE A 826 -7.83 24.38 -53.59
C PHE A 826 -9.24 23.74 -53.48
N ILE A 827 -9.76 23.13 -54.55
CA ILE A 827 -11.13 22.56 -54.58
C ILE A 827 -11.14 21.20 -53.90
N ALA A 828 -11.71 21.06 -52.71
CA ALA A 828 -11.67 19.81 -51.93
C ALA A 828 -12.34 18.60 -52.62
N ASP A 829 -13.39 18.82 -53.41
CA ASP A 829 -14.10 17.77 -54.15
C ASP A 829 -13.28 17.27 -55.34
N LYS A 830 -12.90 15.98 -55.31
CA LYS A 830 -12.04 15.36 -56.31
C LYS A 830 -12.69 15.25 -57.69
N ASN A 831 -14.02 15.09 -57.76
CA ASN A 831 -14.73 14.94 -59.02
C ASN A 831 -14.84 16.28 -59.72
N ILE A 832 -15.20 17.33 -58.99
CA ILE A 832 -15.25 18.71 -59.53
C ILE A 832 -13.84 19.15 -59.97
N ARG A 833 -12.82 18.86 -59.15
CA ARG A 833 -11.42 19.15 -59.49
C ARG A 833 -10.98 18.44 -60.77
N ALA A 834 -11.31 17.17 -60.93
CA ALA A 834 -10.97 16.40 -62.14
C ALA A 834 -11.68 16.95 -63.39
N LYS A 835 -12.98 17.27 -63.30
CA LYS A 835 -13.74 17.91 -64.39
C LYS A 835 -13.12 19.25 -64.81
N LEU A 836 -12.74 20.09 -63.85
CA LEU A 836 -12.14 21.39 -64.13
C LEU A 836 -10.75 21.27 -64.74
N ASN A 837 -9.92 20.35 -64.26
CA ASN A 837 -8.63 20.05 -64.90
C ASN A 837 -8.81 19.64 -66.37
N ASN A 838 -9.79 18.79 -66.67
CA ASN A 838 -10.09 18.40 -68.05
C ASN A 838 -10.55 19.59 -68.90
N ILE A 839 -11.36 20.50 -68.34
CA ILE A 839 -11.81 21.73 -69.02
C ILE A 839 -10.62 22.67 -69.28
N VAL A 840 -9.73 22.88 -68.30
CA VAL A 840 -8.54 23.73 -68.47
C VAL A 840 -7.58 23.16 -69.51
N VAL A 841 -7.34 21.84 -69.48
CA VAL A 841 -6.52 21.14 -70.49
C VAL A 841 -7.14 21.30 -71.89
N LYS A 842 -8.48 21.23 -71.98
CA LYS A 842 -9.20 21.35 -73.25
C LYS A 842 -9.14 22.76 -73.85
N TYR A 843 -9.20 23.80 -73.03
CA TYR A 843 -9.28 25.18 -73.50
C TYR A 843 -7.95 25.95 -73.51
N LYS A 844 -6.79 25.31 -73.24
CA LYS A 844 -5.40 25.82 -73.34
C LYS A 844 -5.04 27.13 -72.59
N THR A 845 -5.97 28.05 -72.37
CA THR A 845 -5.81 29.29 -71.62
C THR A 845 -6.87 29.37 -70.51
N ILE A 846 -6.50 29.94 -69.37
CA ILE A 846 -7.39 30.05 -68.19
C ILE A 846 -8.62 30.93 -68.52
N GLY A 847 -8.45 31.98 -69.33
CA GLY A 847 -9.55 32.89 -69.70
C GLY A 847 -10.63 32.23 -70.56
N GLU A 848 -10.26 31.31 -71.46
CA GLU A 848 -11.21 30.56 -72.27
C GLU A 848 -11.97 29.51 -71.46
N ALA A 849 -11.28 28.83 -70.54
CA ALA A 849 -11.91 27.91 -69.59
C ALA A 849 -12.91 28.64 -68.67
N GLN A 850 -12.59 29.84 -68.19
CA GLN A 850 -13.51 30.69 -67.41
C GLN A 850 -14.76 31.08 -68.21
N LYS A 851 -14.60 31.49 -69.48
CA LYS A 851 -15.74 31.83 -70.36
C LYS A 851 -16.66 30.63 -70.60
N TYR A 852 -16.09 29.45 -70.79
CA TYR A 852 -16.87 28.22 -70.95
C TYR A 852 -17.66 27.87 -69.68
N LEU A 853 -17.02 27.94 -68.51
CA LEU A 853 -17.63 27.63 -67.22
C LEU A 853 -18.73 28.62 -66.81
N LYS A 854 -18.64 29.89 -67.23
CA LYS A 854 -19.72 30.87 -67.03
C LYS A 854 -20.98 30.53 -67.85
N LYS A 855 -20.82 29.90 -69.02
CA LYS A 855 -21.95 29.46 -69.86
C LYS A 855 -22.45 28.07 -69.50
N ASN A 856 -21.59 27.22 -68.95
CA ASN A 856 -21.88 25.83 -68.59
C ASN A 856 -21.34 25.55 -67.17
N PRO A 857 -22.08 25.91 -66.12
CA PRO A 857 -21.68 25.67 -64.74
C PRO A 857 -21.60 24.16 -64.44
N VAL A 858 -20.61 23.77 -63.63
CA VAL A 858 -20.25 22.37 -63.31
C VAL A 858 -20.92 21.88 -62.04
#